data_AF-A0A946WVT8-F1
#
_entry.id   AF-A0A946WVT8-F1
#
_cell.length_a   1.000
_cell.length_b   1.000
_cell.length_c   1.000
_cell.angle_alpha   90.00
_cell.angle_beta   90.00
_cell.angle_gamma   90.00
#
_symmetry.space_group_name_H-M   'P 1'
#
loop_
_entity.id
_entity.type
_entity.pdbx_description
1 polymer ?
#
loop_
_entity_poly.entity_id
_entity_poly.type
_entity_poly.pdbx_seq_one_letter_code
_entity_poly.pdbx_strand_id
1 'polypeptide(L)'
;MQTYTYDEVLSSSIKYFNGDELAATTWMNKYAMKDFNDNYVEQNPSDMHRRMAKEFGRIEEDYKLKYNLNGSAKFLSEYGQKREHLSEGRIFDLFENFGYIIPQGSVMSSLGNTYKIASLSNCIVVPEMHDSYGGVFYTDQQLAQLFKRRCGVGVDISNLRPSGSQVSNAAGTTSGAVSFMKRFSHTTREVAQNGRRGALMLSMDIAHPDVEAFTTIKQDLSQVTGANISLRLSDEFMSAVENNKKYTHKWPINSDNPKFTKTIDARELWDTIIKCAHNTAEPGLIYWDRQHWYSTSSVYPGYENTSTNPCSEIAMQGGDSCRLIALNLYKFVDNPFTPKAKFNMKKFYQATYEGQRLMDDLVDLEIEAIERILKKVEGDEEPESIKMVEKETWELLLKTGREGRRTGLGFTALADMVAALGYKYDSDKSIEFIENMMKEKCRAEFDCSIDMSLERGSFVGFDKEIENTSEFVQMLKIELPDVYERMMKFGRRNISISTVAPTGTLSMLAQTSSGIEPVFMTDYKRRRKLNEIDTEEKVDFIDDMGDKWQEFTVYHHNLKEWINITGEKDTTKSPYYGATAPEIDWEQRVKMQAVVQKYVTHSISSTINLPNDVSEAEVSDIYLESWKQGLKGITVYRDGSRSGVLVSSDDKGGKEEENNEFGVTHAPSRPKRLDAKVIRFQNNKEKWMAVVGLLNGKPYEIFTGKIEDVFVLPQSVEYGWVIKKKREDGSSQYDFQYEDTEGYKVTFGGLSRSFDKEFWNYAKLISGILRHGMPIQYVVDLIGKMNLYDQNINTWKSGVVRALKTFIPDGTKADDHTCSECETEGLIYSEGCLKCV
;
A
#
# COMPACT_ATOMS: atom_id res chain seq x y z
N MET A 1 -15.65 -32.13 -9.71
CA MET A 1 -15.60 -30.73 -10.14
C MET A 1 -14.93 -30.68 -11.49
N GLN A 2 -15.40 -29.81 -12.38
CA GLN A 2 -14.69 -29.49 -13.61
C GLN A 2 -13.46 -28.65 -13.26
N THR A 3 -12.33 -28.91 -13.90
CA THR A 3 -11.10 -28.10 -13.76
C THR A 3 -10.85 -27.31 -15.03
N TYR A 4 -10.14 -26.20 -14.91
CA TYR A 4 -9.81 -25.29 -16.00
C TYR A 4 -8.31 -25.04 -16.07
N THR A 5 -7.80 -24.87 -17.28
CA THR A 5 -6.41 -24.48 -17.52
C THR A 5 -6.21 -22.99 -17.26
N TYR A 6 -4.96 -22.56 -17.04
CA TYR A 6 -4.61 -21.15 -16.85
C TYR A 6 -5.13 -20.26 -17.99
N ASP A 7 -4.94 -20.66 -19.24
CA ASP A 7 -5.33 -19.87 -20.41
C ASP A 7 -6.85 -19.74 -20.57
N GLU A 8 -7.61 -20.79 -20.21
CA GLU A 8 -9.08 -20.74 -20.20
C GLU A 8 -9.59 -19.75 -19.16
N VAL A 9 -9.03 -19.77 -17.95
CA VAL A 9 -9.42 -18.88 -16.86
C VAL A 9 -9.05 -17.44 -17.19
N LEU A 10 -7.82 -17.21 -17.67
CA LEU A 10 -7.35 -15.89 -18.05
C LEU A 10 -8.20 -15.30 -19.17
N SER A 11 -8.44 -16.05 -20.25
CA SER A 11 -9.23 -15.59 -21.40
C SER A 11 -10.68 -15.27 -21.01
N SER A 12 -11.29 -16.13 -20.19
CA SER A 12 -12.66 -15.94 -19.70
C SER A 12 -12.76 -14.72 -18.76
N SER A 13 -11.76 -14.51 -17.91
CA SER A 13 -11.69 -13.38 -16.98
C SER A 13 -11.42 -12.05 -17.70
N ILE A 14 -10.54 -12.03 -18.70
CA ILE A 14 -10.32 -10.82 -19.53
C ILE A 14 -11.63 -10.41 -20.21
N LYS A 15 -12.38 -11.38 -20.74
CA LYS A 15 -13.70 -11.12 -21.32
C LYS A 15 -14.68 -10.57 -20.28
N TYR A 16 -14.68 -11.12 -19.07
CA TYR A 16 -15.53 -10.65 -17.97
C TYR A 16 -15.26 -9.18 -17.62
N PHE A 17 -13.98 -8.78 -17.54
CA PHE A 17 -13.57 -7.40 -17.24
C PHE A 17 -13.43 -6.51 -18.48
N ASN A 18 -14.13 -6.83 -19.58
CA ASN A 18 -14.16 -6.03 -20.81
C ASN A 18 -12.77 -5.69 -21.39
N GLY A 19 -11.81 -6.61 -21.26
CA GLY A 19 -10.44 -6.45 -21.75
C GLY A 19 -9.41 -6.01 -20.70
N ASP A 20 -9.80 -5.77 -19.45
CA ASP A 20 -8.87 -5.38 -18.38
C ASP A 20 -8.10 -6.60 -17.82
N GLU A 21 -6.87 -6.76 -18.32
CA GLU A 21 -5.97 -7.83 -17.91
C GLU A 21 -5.49 -7.70 -16.44
N LEU A 22 -5.39 -6.49 -15.89
CA LEU A 22 -4.95 -6.30 -14.51
C LEU A 22 -6.02 -6.79 -13.53
N ALA A 23 -7.28 -6.44 -13.79
CA ALA A 23 -8.41 -6.95 -13.01
C ALA A 23 -8.53 -8.48 -13.14
N ALA A 24 -8.42 -9.01 -14.37
CA ALA A 24 -8.50 -10.44 -14.65
C ALA A 24 -7.41 -11.24 -13.92
N THR A 25 -6.15 -10.86 -14.07
CA THR A 25 -5.01 -11.54 -13.43
C THR A 25 -5.05 -11.39 -11.91
N THR A 26 -5.47 -10.24 -11.39
CA THR A 26 -5.61 -10.06 -9.95
C THR A 26 -6.70 -10.95 -9.37
N TRP A 27 -7.85 -11.06 -10.04
CA TRP A 27 -8.90 -11.97 -9.61
C TRP A 27 -8.42 -13.42 -9.61
N MET A 28 -7.83 -13.85 -10.72
CA MET A 28 -7.32 -15.21 -10.90
C MET A 28 -6.29 -15.58 -9.84
N ASN A 29 -5.37 -14.68 -9.52
CA ASN A 29 -4.30 -14.94 -8.54
C ASN A 29 -4.77 -14.90 -7.08
N LYS A 30 -5.78 -14.07 -6.75
CA LYS A 30 -6.15 -13.81 -5.35
C LYS A 30 -7.44 -14.47 -4.88
N TYR A 31 -8.37 -14.77 -5.79
CA TYR A 31 -9.76 -15.13 -5.46
C TYR A 31 -10.28 -16.38 -6.17
N ALA A 32 -9.80 -16.69 -7.38
CA ALA A 32 -10.20 -17.91 -8.06
C ALA A 32 -9.86 -19.15 -7.21
N MET A 33 -10.86 -20.01 -7.02
CA MET A 33 -10.67 -21.24 -6.26
C MET A 33 -9.80 -22.23 -7.02
N LYS A 34 -8.89 -22.86 -6.28
CA LYS A 34 -8.07 -23.97 -6.76
C LYS A 34 -8.25 -25.20 -5.88
N ASP A 35 -8.11 -26.37 -6.48
CA ASP A 35 -8.09 -27.64 -5.75
C ASP A 35 -6.73 -27.89 -5.06
N PHE A 36 -6.58 -29.04 -4.39
CA PHE A 36 -5.32 -29.41 -3.70
C PHE A 36 -4.13 -29.65 -4.65
N ASN A 37 -4.36 -29.76 -5.95
CA ASN A 37 -3.33 -29.94 -6.99
C ASN A 37 -3.03 -28.63 -7.73
N ASP A 38 -3.51 -27.49 -7.21
CA ASP A 38 -3.37 -26.15 -7.80
C ASP A 38 -4.10 -25.97 -9.14
N ASN A 39 -5.06 -26.84 -9.48
CA ASN A 39 -5.91 -26.65 -10.67
C ASN A 39 -7.04 -25.68 -10.37
N TYR A 40 -7.34 -24.76 -11.29
CA TYR A 40 -8.50 -23.88 -11.17
C TYR A 40 -9.80 -24.67 -11.26
N VAL A 41 -10.74 -24.37 -10.36
CA VAL A 41 -12.10 -24.96 -10.34
C VAL A 41 -13.20 -23.90 -10.57
N GLU A 42 -12.79 -22.66 -10.85
CA GLU A 42 -13.64 -21.54 -11.26
C GLU A 42 -13.11 -20.99 -12.58
N GLN A 43 -13.98 -20.78 -13.56
CA GLN A 43 -13.59 -20.31 -14.88
C GLN A 43 -13.41 -18.80 -14.95
N ASN A 44 -14.27 -18.04 -14.24
CA ASN A 44 -14.24 -16.58 -14.20
C ASN A 44 -14.96 -16.07 -12.93
N PRO A 45 -15.00 -14.75 -12.67
CA PRO A 45 -15.62 -14.20 -11.45
C PRO A 45 -17.09 -14.57 -11.23
N SER A 46 -17.85 -14.87 -12.29
CA SER A 46 -19.26 -15.31 -12.18
C SER A 46 -19.40 -16.57 -11.33
N ASP A 47 -18.47 -17.52 -11.46
CA ASP A 47 -18.49 -18.75 -10.67
C ASP A 47 -18.24 -18.48 -9.18
N MET A 48 -17.33 -17.54 -8.87
CA MET A 48 -17.09 -17.07 -7.51
C MET A 48 -18.34 -16.40 -6.93
N HIS A 49 -19.02 -15.53 -7.68
CA HIS A 49 -20.26 -14.89 -7.24
C HIS A 49 -21.34 -15.93 -6.95
N ARG A 50 -21.48 -16.94 -7.81
CA ARG A 50 -22.44 -18.04 -7.62
C ARG A 50 -22.12 -18.88 -6.38
N ARG A 51 -20.84 -19.21 -6.17
CA ARG A 51 -20.38 -19.89 -4.94
C ARG A 51 -20.79 -19.13 -3.69
N MET A 52 -20.51 -17.83 -3.64
CA MET A 52 -20.85 -17.02 -2.46
C MET A 52 -22.37 -16.91 -2.28
N ALA A 53 -23.11 -16.63 -3.36
CA ALA A 53 -24.56 -16.49 -3.33
C ALA A 53 -25.25 -17.75 -2.81
N LYS A 54 -24.74 -18.94 -3.15
CA LYS A 54 -25.23 -20.22 -2.64
C LYS A 54 -25.12 -20.32 -1.11
N GLU A 55 -23.98 -19.93 -0.54
CA GLU A 55 -23.79 -19.99 0.91
C GLU A 55 -24.65 -18.96 1.66
N PHE A 56 -24.76 -17.74 1.15
CA PHE A 56 -25.69 -16.75 1.72
C PHE A 56 -27.16 -17.20 1.61
N GLY A 57 -27.55 -17.72 0.45
CA GLY A 57 -28.90 -18.24 0.22
C GLY A 57 -29.26 -19.40 1.14
N ARG A 58 -28.28 -20.25 1.51
CA ARG A 58 -28.46 -21.32 2.51
C ARG A 58 -28.81 -20.74 3.89
N ILE A 59 -28.09 -19.73 4.35
CA ILE A 59 -28.39 -19.07 5.64
C ILE A 59 -29.78 -18.42 5.58
N GLU A 60 -30.13 -17.79 4.47
CA GLU A 60 -31.46 -17.19 4.31
C GLU A 60 -32.61 -18.20 4.39
N GLU A 61 -32.46 -19.38 3.79
CA GLU A 61 -33.47 -20.44 3.86
C GLU A 61 -33.59 -21.00 5.29
N ASP A 62 -32.47 -21.09 6.03
CA ASP A 62 -32.47 -21.51 7.44
C ASP A 62 -33.32 -20.56 8.30
N TYR A 63 -33.22 -19.24 8.09
CA TYR A 63 -34.03 -18.26 8.83
C TYR A 63 -35.51 -18.29 8.43
N LYS A 64 -35.82 -18.53 7.15
CA LYS A 64 -37.20 -18.66 6.67
C LYS A 64 -37.95 -19.80 7.35
N LEU A 65 -37.28 -20.89 7.69
CA LEU A 65 -37.87 -22.04 8.36
C LEU A 65 -38.05 -21.84 9.88
N LYS A 66 -37.28 -20.94 10.51
CA LYS A 66 -37.15 -20.84 11.97
C LYS A 66 -38.07 -19.83 12.64
N TYR A 67 -38.59 -18.82 11.92
CA TYR A 67 -39.23 -17.67 12.56
C TYR A 67 -40.65 -17.41 12.10
N ASN A 68 -41.58 -17.44 13.07
CA ASN A 68 -42.95 -16.96 12.92
C ASN A 68 -43.08 -15.61 13.63
N LEU A 69 -43.35 -14.54 12.86
CA LEU A 69 -43.44 -13.18 13.38
C LEU A 69 -44.66 -12.96 14.30
N ASN A 70 -45.61 -13.89 14.45
CA ASN A 70 -46.72 -13.82 15.41
C ASN A 70 -47.46 -12.45 15.46
N GLY A 71 -47.58 -11.77 14.31
CA GLY A 71 -48.20 -10.45 14.19
C GLY A 71 -47.29 -9.23 14.44
N SER A 72 -46.00 -9.42 14.72
CA SER A 72 -44.99 -8.35 14.80
C SER A 72 -44.59 -7.78 13.44
N ALA A 73 -44.96 -8.45 12.33
CA ALA A 73 -44.66 -8.02 10.96
C ALA A 73 -45.07 -6.56 10.67
N LYS A 74 -46.16 -6.08 11.30
CA LYS A 74 -46.63 -4.68 11.17
C LYS A 74 -45.68 -3.64 11.77
N PHE A 75 -44.71 -4.05 12.58
CA PHE A 75 -43.70 -3.19 13.22
C PHE A 75 -42.38 -3.15 12.44
N LEU A 76 -42.24 -3.97 11.39
CA LEU A 76 -41.12 -3.88 10.47
C LEU A 76 -41.17 -2.54 9.71
N SER A 77 -40.04 -2.13 9.14
CA SER A 77 -39.96 -0.98 8.24
C SER A 77 -40.90 -1.15 7.03
N GLU A 78 -41.22 -0.06 6.33
CA GLU A 78 -42.10 -0.14 5.16
C GLU A 78 -41.57 -1.13 4.11
N TYR A 79 -40.25 -1.14 3.90
CA TYR A 79 -39.63 -2.09 2.99
C TYR A 79 -39.58 -3.50 3.58
N GLY A 80 -39.26 -3.67 4.86
CA GLY A 80 -39.26 -4.98 5.54
C GLY A 80 -40.61 -5.70 5.45
N GLN A 81 -41.72 -4.96 5.44
CA GLN A 81 -43.07 -5.53 5.24
C GLN A 81 -43.36 -6.01 3.81
N LYS A 82 -42.67 -5.44 2.81
CA LYS A 82 -42.95 -5.65 1.38
C LYS A 82 -41.86 -6.42 0.65
N ARG A 83 -40.67 -6.55 1.24
CA ARG A 83 -39.53 -7.21 0.60
C ARG A 83 -39.85 -8.66 0.31
N GLU A 84 -39.36 -9.12 -0.83
CA GLU A 84 -39.36 -10.54 -1.15
C GLU A 84 -38.21 -11.24 -0.42
N HIS A 85 -38.35 -12.56 -0.25
CA HIS A 85 -37.28 -13.39 0.27
C HIS A 85 -36.01 -13.31 -0.59
N LEU A 86 -34.85 -13.31 0.06
CA LEU A 86 -33.56 -13.13 -0.59
C LEU A 86 -33.00 -14.50 -1.00
N SER A 87 -33.43 -14.99 -2.16
CA SER A 87 -33.00 -16.28 -2.71
C SER A 87 -31.57 -16.24 -3.26
N GLU A 88 -30.93 -17.40 -3.42
CA GLU A 88 -29.61 -17.54 -4.08
C GLU A 88 -29.52 -16.76 -5.39
N GLY A 89 -30.55 -16.84 -6.25
CA GLY A 89 -30.60 -16.11 -7.52
C GLY A 89 -30.59 -14.59 -7.35
N ARG A 90 -31.39 -14.06 -6.41
CA ARG A 90 -31.41 -12.62 -6.13
C ARG A 90 -30.09 -12.13 -5.51
N ILE A 91 -29.45 -12.95 -4.69
CA ILE A 91 -28.14 -12.64 -4.12
C ILE A 91 -27.07 -12.63 -5.21
N PHE A 92 -27.10 -13.60 -6.11
CA PHE A 92 -26.22 -13.65 -7.27
C PHE A 92 -26.38 -12.37 -8.11
N ASP A 93 -27.60 -11.94 -8.40
CA ASP A 93 -27.85 -10.71 -9.17
C ASP A 93 -27.33 -9.43 -8.47
N LEU A 94 -27.30 -9.41 -7.13
CA LEU A 94 -26.71 -8.30 -6.36
C LEU A 94 -25.18 -8.28 -6.46
N PHE A 95 -24.54 -9.45 -6.55
CA PHE A 95 -23.09 -9.62 -6.56
C PHE A 95 -22.47 -9.54 -7.95
N GLU A 96 -23.16 -10.10 -8.95
CA GLU A 96 -22.63 -10.31 -10.29
C GLU A 96 -22.15 -9.01 -10.94
N ASN A 97 -21.04 -9.08 -11.67
CA ASN A 97 -20.35 -7.96 -12.31
C ASN A 97 -19.85 -6.91 -11.32
N PHE A 98 -19.55 -7.32 -10.07
CA PHE A 98 -19.24 -6.39 -8.98
C PHE A 98 -20.32 -5.29 -8.91
N GLY A 99 -21.57 -5.75 -9.00
CA GLY A 99 -22.77 -4.95 -9.24
C GLY A 99 -23.12 -4.07 -8.05
N TYR A 100 -24.23 -4.34 -7.36
CA TYR A 100 -24.70 -3.47 -6.29
C TYR A 100 -23.99 -3.71 -4.97
N ILE A 101 -23.67 -4.97 -4.67
CA ILE A 101 -23.12 -5.41 -3.39
C ILE A 101 -21.89 -6.26 -3.65
N ILE A 102 -20.78 -5.94 -2.97
CA ILE A 102 -19.50 -6.59 -3.21
C ILE A 102 -18.93 -7.10 -1.87
N PRO A 103 -18.92 -8.43 -1.64
CA PRO A 103 -18.22 -9.02 -0.51
C PRO A 103 -16.71 -8.73 -0.56
N GLN A 104 -16.08 -8.51 0.60
CA GLN A 104 -14.65 -8.18 0.64
C GLN A 104 -13.73 -9.39 0.48
N GLY A 105 -12.42 -9.12 0.46
CA GLY A 105 -11.39 -10.05 0.00
C GLY A 105 -11.27 -11.38 0.74
N SER A 106 -11.48 -11.44 2.07
CA SER A 106 -11.49 -12.75 2.77
C SER A 106 -12.72 -13.58 2.37
N VAL A 107 -13.89 -12.95 2.24
CA VAL A 107 -15.14 -13.58 1.80
C VAL A 107 -15.01 -14.13 0.38
N MET A 108 -14.60 -13.29 -0.59
CA MET A 108 -14.38 -13.70 -1.99
C MET A 108 -13.44 -14.91 -2.10
N SER A 109 -12.36 -14.91 -1.31
CA SER A 109 -11.35 -15.96 -1.36
C SER A 109 -11.78 -17.28 -0.70
N SER A 110 -12.59 -17.24 0.36
CA SER A 110 -12.73 -18.39 1.28
C SER A 110 -14.16 -18.88 1.50
N LEU A 111 -15.18 -18.06 1.24
CA LEU A 111 -16.58 -18.47 1.45
C LEU A 111 -16.97 -19.58 0.47
N GLY A 112 -17.44 -20.73 0.97
CA GLY A 112 -17.74 -21.89 0.13
C GLY A 112 -16.51 -22.60 -0.45
N ASN A 113 -15.29 -22.22 -0.05
CA ASN A 113 -14.07 -22.91 -0.43
C ASN A 113 -13.82 -24.11 0.50
N THR A 114 -13.80 -25.32 -0.08
CA THR A 114 -13.59 -26.59 0.63
C THR A 114 -12.13 -27.02 0.67
N TYR A 115 -11.26 -26.38 -0.12
CA TYR A 115 -9.83 -26.70 -0.23
C TYR A 115 -8.95 -25.89 0.72
N LYS A 116 -9.54 -24.91 1.43
CA LYS A 116 -8.83 -24.03 2.35
C LYS A 116 -9.60 -23.86 3.67
N ILE A 117 -8.87 -23.87 4.78
CA ILE A 117 -9.38 -23.54 6.11
C ILE A 117 -8.87 -22.14 6.47
N ALA A 118 -9.77 -21.16 6.40
CA ALA A 118 -9.49 -19.75 6.66
C ALA A 118 -10.72 -19.08 7.29
N SER A 119 -10.49 -17.94 7.95
CA SER A 119 -11.55 -17.06 8.41
C SER A 119 -12.08 -16.21 7.24
N LEU A 120 -13.36 -15.88 7.29
CA LEU A 120 -14.03 -14.93 6.40
C LEU A 120 -13.86 -13.48 6.89
N SER A 121 -13.45 -13.29 8.15
CA SER A 121 -13.09 -11.99 8.69
C SER A 121 -11.83 -11.44 8.00
N ASN A 122 -11.85 -10.15 7.70
CA ASN A 122 -10.71 -9.48 7.08
C ASN A 122 -9.65 -9.13 8.11
N CYS A 123 -10.08 -8.70 9.30
CA CYS A 123 -9.19 -8.26 10.37
C CYS A 123 -9.76 -8.59 11.74
N ILE A 124 -8.90 -8.61 12.76
CA ILE A 124 -9.21 -8.91 14.16
C ILE A 124 -8.46 -7.91 15.06
N VAL A 125 -9.03 -7.55 16.21
CA VAL A 125 -8.27 -6.90 17.29
C VAL A 125 -8.04 -7.93 18.39
N VAL A 126 -6.79 -8.12 18.83
CA VAL A 126 -6.48 -9.05 19.92
C VAL A 126 -6.78 -8.41 21.29
N PRO A 127 -7.01 -9.23 22.33
CA PRO A 127 -7.08 -8.75 23.70
C PRO A 127 -5.89 -7.91 24.13
N GLU A 128 -6.10 -7.12 25.18
CA GLU A 128 -5.05 -6.35 25.81
C GLU A 128 -3.84 -7.22 26.18
N MET A 129 -2.65 -6.71 25.84
CA MET A 129 -1.41 -7.44 26.09
C MET A 129 -1.06 -7.44 27.58
N HIS A 130 -0.67 -8.61 28.09
CA HIS A 130 -0.16 -8.72 29.45
C HIS A 130 1.31 -8.24 29.52
N ASP A 131 1.62 -7.39 30.51
CA ASP A 131 2.95 -6.81 30.75
C ASP A 131 3.96 -7.82 31.34
N SER A 132 4.34 -8.80 30.52
CA SER A 132 5.36 -9.81 30.80
C SER A 132 5.88 -10.41 29.49
N TYR A 133 7.05 -11.07 29.51
CA TYR A 133 7.50 -11.82 28.34
C TYR A 133 6.48 -12.88 27.90
N GLY A 134 5.90 -13.63 28.86
CA GLY A 134 4.86 -14.61 28.54
C GLY A 134 3.66 -13.99 27.82
N GLY A 135 3.22 -12.81 28.24
CA GLY A 135 2.17 -12.04 27.58
C GLY A 135 2.54 -11.57 26.18
N VAL A 136 3.75 -11.02 26.01
CA VAL A 136 4.28 -10.62 24.70
C VAL A 136 4.34 -11.81 23.73
N PHE A 137 4.86 -12.96 24.17
CA PHE A 137 4.94 -14.17 23.36
C PHE A 137 3.56 -14.77 23.08
N TYR A 138 2.63 -14.69 24.04
CA TYR A 138 1.24 -15.09 23.82
C TYR A 138 0.62 -14.28 22.68
N THR A 139 0.70 -12.95 22.73
CA THR A 139 0.17 -12.10 21.66
C THR A 139 0.89 -12.35 20.32
N ASP A 140 2.23 -12.49 20.32
CA ASP A 140 3.00 -12.82 19.11
C ASP A 140 2.54 -14.14 18.47
N GLN A 141 2.26 -15.15 19.29
CA GLN A 141 1.70 -16.41 18.83
C GLN A 141 0.28 -16.21 18.27
N GLN A 142 -0.59 -15.43 18.92
CA GLN A 142 -1.91 -15.10 18.38
C GLN A 142 -1.79 -14.46 16.99
N LEU A 143 -0.86 -13.51 16.80
CA LEU A 143 -0.61 -12.90 15.49
C LEU A 143 -0.30 -13.95 14.43
N ALA A 144 0.63 -14.87 14.70
CA ALA A 144 0.97 -15.93 13.75
C ALA A 144 -0.23 -16.82 13.40
N GLN A 145 -1.05 -17.19 14.39
CA GLN A 145 -2.22 -18.04 14.19
C GLN A 145 -3.35 -17.32 13.42
N LEU A 146 -3.49 -16.01 13.60
CA LEU A 146 -4.46 -15.22 12.86
C LEU A 146 -3.98 -14.94 11.42
N PHE A 147 -2.71 -14.62 11.24
CA PHE A 147 -2.12 -14.43 9.91
C PHE A 147 -2.21 -15.71 9.08
N LYS A 148 -1.95 -16.91 9.60
CA LYS A 148 -2.10 -18.13 8.78
C LYS A 148 -3.55 -18.36 8.28
N ARG A 149 -4.54 -17.73 8.93
CA ARG A 149 -5.98 -17.82 8.58
C ARG A 149 -6.52 -16.64 7.78
N ARG A 150 -5.64 -15.80 7.21
CA ARG A 150 -5.97 -14.66 6.32
C ARG A 150 -6.43 -13.36 7.01
N CYS A 151 -6.30 -13.27 8.34
CA CYS A 151 -6.71 -12.09 9.09
C CYS A 151 -5.58 -11.03 9.11
N GLY A 152 -5.93 -9.75 8.98
CA GLY A 152 -5.10 -8.66 9.51
C GLY A 152 -5.33 -8.49 11.01
N VAL A 153 -4.40 -7.90 11.76
CA VAL A 153 -4.50 -7.83 13.22
C VAL A 153 -4.21 -6.44 13.76
N GLY A 154 -4.96 -5.99 14.76
CA GLY A 154 -4.68 -4.80 15.55
C GLY A 154 -4.26 -5.15 16.96
N VAL A 155 -3.22 -4.48 17.47
CA VAL A 155 -2.66 -4.68 18.81
C VAL A 155 -2.40 -3.32 19.43
N ASP A 156 -2.89 -3.11 20.66
CA ASP A 156 -2.45 -1.98 21.47
C ASP A 156 -1.32 -2.41 22.42
N ILE A 157 -0.25 -1.62 22.47
CA ILE A 157 0.94 -1.91 23.29
C ILE A 157 1.07 -1.00 24.52
N SER A 158 0.06 -0.18 24.82
CA SER A 158 0.10 0.81 25.92
C SER A 158 0.14 0.17 27.31
N ASN A 159 -0.25 -1.10 27.43
CA ASN A 159 -0.20 -1.85 28.68
C ASN A 159 1.21 -2.29 29.07
N LEU A 160 2.16 -2.30 28.14
CA LEU A 160 3.56 -2.65 28.44
C LEU A 160 4.23 -1.52 29.23
N ARG A 161 5.02 -1.88 30.24
CA ARG A 161 5.71 -0.88 31.07
C ARG A 161 6.73 -0.07 30.28
N PRO A 162 6.92 1.23 30.60
CA PRO A 162 7.83 2.09 29.86
C PRO A 162 9.30 1.76 30.09
N SER A 163 10.15 2.22 29.19
CA SER A 163 11.60 2.01 29.24
C SER A 163 12.20 2.51 30.56
N GLY A 164 13.19 1.78 31.08
CA GLY A 164 13.83 2.07 32.36
C GLY A 164 13.03 1.64 33.59
N SER A 165 11.78 1.14 33.44
CA SER A 165 11.03 0.59 34.57
C SER A 165 11.73 -0.63 35.17
N GLN A 166 11.71 -0.74 36.50
CA GLN A 166 12.33 -1.85 37.21
C GLN A 166 11.67 -3.19 36.87
N VAL A 167 12.51 -4.22 36.71
CA VAL A 167 12.12 -5.62 36.54
C VAL A 167 12.92 -6.51 37.49
N SER A 168 12.34 -7.63 37.91
CA SER A 168 12.97 -8.56 38.86
C SER A 168 13.93 -9.56 38.21
N ASN A 169 14.09 -9.52 36.88
CA ASN A 169 14.99 -10.42 36.17
C ASN A 169 16.43 -9.87 36.13
N ALA A 170 17.33 -10.63 35.51
CA ALA A 170 18.76 -10.29 35.45
C ALA A 170 19.08 -8.94 34.76
N ALA A 171 18.15 -8.36 33.98
CA ALA A 171 18.36 -7.08 33.32
C ALA A 171 18.20 -5.88 34.28
N GLY A 172 17.48 -6.03 35.40
CA GLY A 172 17.20 -4.96 36.38
C GLY A 172 16.23 -3.88 35.90
N THR A 173 16.24 -3.53 34.61
CA THR A 173 15.30 -2.61 33.96
C THR A 173 14.85 -3.13 32.60
N THR A 174 13.68 -2.69 32.13
CA THR A 174 13.16 -3.02 30.79
C THR A 174 13.61 -2.04 29.70
N SER A 175 13.64 -2.50 28.45
CA SER A 175 13.83 -1.68 27.24
C SER A 175 12.57 -0.94 26.78
N GLY A 176 11.43 -1.14 27.44
CA GLY A 176 10.16 -0.45 27.16
C GLY A 176 9.30 -1.09 26.08
N ALA A 177 8.08 -0.57 25.91
CA ALA A 177 7.03 -1.11 25.04
C ALA A 177 7.48 -1.19 23.57
N VAL A 178 8.15 -0.13 23.11
CA VAL A 178 8.59 0.07 21.71
C VAL A 178 9.57 -1.01 21.24
N SER A 179 10.34 -1.59 22.16
CA SER A 179 11.33 -2.63 21.83
C SER A 179 10.72 -3.91 21.25
N PHE A 180 9.43 -4.17 21.50
CA PHE A 180 8.72 -5.36 21.00
C PHE A 180 8.07 -5.15 19.61
N MET A 181 7.99 -3.92 19.10
CA MET A 181 7.36 -3.63 17.81
C MET A 181 8.03 -4.38 16.64
N LYS A 182 9.37 -4.48 16.67
CA LYS A 182 10.14 -5.25 15.67
C LYS A 182 9.75 -6.72 15.63
N ARG A 183 9.52 -7.33 16.80
CA ARG A 183 9.11 -8.72 16.91
C ARG A 183 7.79 -8.94 16.18
N PHE A 184 6.76 -8.18 16.52
CA PHE A 184 5.45 -8.30 15.87
C PHE A 184 5.52 -7.98 14.37
N SER A 185 6.32 -7.00 13.98
CA SER A 185 6.61 -6.68 12.58
C SER A 185 7.26 -7.86 11.83
N HIS A 186 8.24 -8.53 12.44
CA HIS A 186 8.89 -9.70 11.85
C HIS A 186 7.93 -10.87 11.69
N THR A 187 7.15 -11.20 12.72
CA THR A 187 6.10 -12.23 12.66
C THR A 187 5.11 -11.96 11.52
N THR A 188 4.71 -10.71 11.35
CA THR A 188 3.79 -10.31 10.27
C THR A 188 4.39 -10.52 8.87
N ARG A 189 5.70 -10.34 8.72
CA ARG A 189 6.41 -10.58 7.45
C ARG A 189 6.72 -12.05 7.20
N GLU A 190 6.92 -12.83 8.26
CA GLU A 190 7.22 -14.25 8.20
C GLU A 190 6.01 -15.06 7.72
N VAL A 191 4.82 -14.78 8.27
CA VAL A 191 3.60 -15.55 7.96
C VAL A 191 2.98 -15.07 6.64
N ALA A 192 3.36 -15.72 5.54
CA ALA A 192 2.83 -15.44 4.20
C ALA A 192 1.54 -16.21 3.88
N GLN A 193 0.62 -15.58 3.14
CA GLN A 193 -0.70 -16.14 2.81
C GLN A 193 -0.93 -16.22 1.28
N ASN A 194 -0.09 -16.96 0.55
CA ASN A 194 -0.19 -17.21 -0.90
C ASN A 194 -0.76 -16.01 -1.70
N GLY A 195 0.04 -14.94 -1.85
CA GLY A 195 -0.36 -13.71 -2.54
C GLY A 195 -0.96 -12.59 -1.66
N ARG A 196 -1.16 -12.82 -0.35
CA ARG A 196 -1.47 -11.77 0.66
C ARG A 196 -0.39 -11.73 1.74
N ARG A 197 0.15 -10.54 2.03
CA ARG A 197 1.04 -10.31 3.18
C ARG A 197 0.20 -10.14 4.45
N GLY A 198 0.73 -10.54 5.61
CA GLY A 198 0.15 -10.16 6.90
C GLY A 198 0.03 -8.63 6.99
N ALA A 199 -0.96 -8.15 7.73
CA ALA A 199 -1.19 -6.72 7.95
C ALA A 199 -1.42 -6.49 9.44
N LEU A 200 -0.64 -5.58 10.02
CA LEU A 200 -0.63 -5.31 11.47
C LEU A 200 -0.84 -3.81 11.73
N MET A 201 -1.72 -3.49 12.68
CA MET A 201 -1.78 -2.19 13.36
C MET A 201 -1.15 -2.34 14.74
N LEU A 202 -0.19 -1.48 15.06
CA LEU A 202 0.26 -1.25 16.43
C LEU A 202 -0.23 0.13 16.87
N SER A 203 -0.96 0.20 17.97
CA SER A 203 -1.38 1.46 18.57
C SER A 203 -0.73 1.71 19.93
N MET A 204 -0.59 2.99 20.26
CA MET A 204 -0.17 3.45 21.59
C MET A 204 -0.99 4.66 22.00
N ASP A 205 -1.37 4.71 23.29
CA ASP A 205 -1.99 5.87 23.92
C ASP A 205 -1.04 7.06 24.00
N ILE A 206 -1.52 8.27 23.71
CA ILE A 206 -0.72 9.49 23.77
C ILE A 206 -0.18 9.80 25.17
N ALA A 207 -0.83 9.30 26.23
CA ALA A 207 -0.37 9.41 27.61
C ALA A 207 0.80 8.48 27.94
N HIS A 208 1.15 7.53 27.06
CA HIS A 208 2.16 6.54 27.37
C HIS A 208 3.58 7.16 27.44
N PRO A 209 4.41 6.84 28.45
CA PRO A 209 5.73 7.47 28.57
C PRO A 209 6.72 7.20 27.43
N ASP A 210 6.56 6.07 26.72
CA ASP A 210 7.37 5.73 25.54
C ASP A 210 6.82 6.32 24.21
N VAL A 211 5.80 7.19 24.25
CA VAL A 211 5.10 7.66 23.04
C VAL A 211 6.00 8.38 22.04
N GLU A 212 7.01 9.12 22.52
CA GLU A 212 7.96 9.80 21.65
C GLU A 212 8.79 8.78 20.86
N ALA A 213 9.31 7.74 21.54
CA ALA A 213 10.05 6.65 20.88
C ALA A 213 9.16 5.85 19.91
N PHE A 214 7.88 5.67 20.24
CA PHE A 214 6.90 5.04 19.36
C PHE A 214 6.68 5.87 18.09
N THR A 215 6.56 7.20 18.24
CA THR A 215 6.36 8.15 17.14
C THR A 215 7.54 8.15 16.18
N THR A 216 8.77 8.12 16.70
CA THR A 216 9.99 8.26 15.88
C THR A 216 10.51 6.94 15.31
N ILE A 217 10.02 5.77 15.73
CA ILE A 217 10.64 4.48 15.37
C ILE A 217 10.72 4.22 13.86
N LYS A 218 9.75 4.72 13.09
CA LYS A 218 9.70 4.55 11.62
C LYS A 218 10.37 5.68 10.84
N GLN A 219 11.04 6.61 11.51
CA GLN A 219 12.00 7.49 10.84
C GLN A 219 13.21 6.69 10.32
N ASP A 220 13.51 5.55 10.94
CA ASP A 220 14.31 4.49 10.33
C ASP A 220 13.37 3.48 9.66
N LEU A 221 13.29 3.55 8.33
CA LEU A 221 12.42 2.73 7.50
C LEU A 221 12.76 1.23 7.55
N SER A 222 13.90 0.83 8.13
CA SER A 222 14.31 -0.57 8.25
C SER A 222 13.72 -1.30 9.47
N GLN A 223 13.23 -0.58 10.48
CA GLN A 223 12.92 -1.16 11.80
C GLN A 223 11.57 -1.89 11.82
N VAL A 224 10.48 -1.17 11.57
CA VAL A 224 9.10 -1.67 11.67
C VAL A 224 8.48 -1.64 10.28
N THR A 225 8.72 -2.71 9.51
CA THR A 225 8.37 -2.82 8.09
C THR A 225 7.09 -3.62 7.83
N GLY A 226 6.62 -4.39 8.82
CA GLY A 226 5.42 -5.24 8.73
C GLY A 226 4.18 -4.66 9.40
N ALA A 227 4.25 -3.46 9.97
CA ALA A 227 3.14 -2.86 10.71
C ALA A 227 2.93 -1.38 10.34
N ASN A 228 1.66 -0.98 10.31
CA ASN A 228 1.24 0.40 10.45
C ASN A 228 1.29 0.76 11.94
N ILE A 229 1.65 2.00 12.26
CA ILE A 229 1.61 2.52 13.63
C ILE A 229 0.64 3.70 13.72
N SER A 230 -0.11 3.80 14.82
CA SER A 230 -1.01 4.94 15.04
C SER A 230 -1.10 5.34 16.51
N LEU A 231 -1.26 6.64 16.75
CA LEU A 231 -1.44 7.19 18.09
C LEU A 231 -2.93 7.32 18.41
N ARG A 232 -3.30 6.88 19.62
CA ARG A 232 -4.63 7.13 20.20
C ARG A 232 -4.56 8.46 20.96
N LEU A 233 -5.14 9.49 20.39
CA LEU A 233 -5.13 10.85 20.92
C LEU A 233 -6.39 11.10 21.77
N SER A 234 -6.20 11.62 22.98
CA SER A 234 -7.30 12.12 23.80
C SER A 234 -7.61 13.59 23.48
N ASP A 235 -8.86 13.99 23.72
CA ASP A 235 -9.31 15.39 23.64
C ASP A 235 -8.55 16.26 24.64
N GLU A 236 -8.12 15.69 25.77
CA GLU A 236 -7.25 16.37 26.74
C GLU A 236 -5.92 16.78 26.10
N PHE A 237 -5.26 15.86 25.39
CA PHE A 237 -4.01 16.17 24.69
C PHE A 237 -4.23 17.19 23.57
N MET A 238 -5.25 17.00 22.74
CA MET A 238 -5.57 17.92 21.64
C MET A 238 -5.88 19.33 22.15
N SER A 239 -6.64 19.43 23.24
CA SER A 239 -6.92 20.71 23.92
C SER A 239 -5.64 21.31 24.51
N ALA A 240 -4.73 20.50 25.05
CA ALA A 240 -3.46 20.99 25.56
C ALA A 240 -2.56 21.54 24.44
N VAL A 241 -2.53 20.88 23.28
CA VAL A 241 -1.85 21.36 22.08
C VAL A 241 -2.42 22.72 21.67
N GLU A 242 -3.72 22.81 21.40
CA GLU A 242 -4.37 24.05 20.93
C GLU A 242 -4.12 25.24 21.86
N ASN A 243 -4.13 24.99 23.18
CA ASN A 243 -3.98 26.02 24.20
C ASN A 243 -2.53 26.23 24.67
N ASN A 244 -1.54 25.59 24.06
CA ASN A 244 -0.11 25.62 24.46
C ASN A 244 0.08 25.32 25.96
N LYS A 245 -0.54 24.24 26.42
CA LYS A 245 -0.47 23.77 27.81
C LYS A 245 0.46 22.57 27.93
N LYS A 246 0.85 22.29 29.17
CA LYS A 246 1.54 21.06 29.53
C LYS A 246 0.60 19.87 29.49
N TYR A 247 1.13 18.70 29.19
CA TYR A 247 0.43 17.41 29.22
C TYR A 247 1.19 16.42 30.10
N THR A 248 0.48 15.47 30.74
CA THR A 248 1.10 14.51 31.67
C THR A 248 1.02 13.10 31.12
N HIS A 249 2.18 12.55 30.76
CA HIS A 249 2.31 11.12 30.53
C HIS A 249 2.13 10.38 31.85
N LYS A 250 1.47 9.22 31.80
CA LYS A 250 1.24 8.35 32.95
C LYS A 250 1.27 6.88 32.54
N TRP A 251 1.69 6.02 33.45
CA TRP A 251 1.55 4.57 33.28
C TRP A 251 1.36 3.85 34.63
N PRO A 252 0.44 2.87 34.76
CA PRO A 252 -0.54 2.43 33.75
C PRO A 252 -1.53 3.54 33.37
N ILE A 253 -1.97 3.56 32.10
CA ILE A 253 -2.75 4.67 31.51
C ILE A 253 -4.01 4.99 32.32
N ASN A 254 -4.78 3.95 32.66
CA ASN A 254 -6.08 4.06 33.32
C ASN A 254 -6.01 3.98 34.86
N SER A 255 -4.83 4.19 35.45
CA SER A 255 -4.66 4.12 36.90
C SER A 255 -4.88 5.48 37.57
N ASP A 256 -5.68 5.50 38.63
CA ASP A 256 -5.80 6.66 39.54
C ASP A 256 -4.49 6.94 40.31
N ASN A 257 -3.63 5.92 40.45
CA ASN A 257 -2.35 6.00 41.14
C ASN A 257 -1.24 5.48 40.21
N PRO A 258 -0.90 6.23 39.14
CA PRO A 258 0.06 5.77 38.14
C PRO A 258 1.45 5.57 38.76
N LYS A 259 2.13 4.51 38.34
CA LYS A 259 3.49 4.15 38.77
C LYS A 259 4.55 5.06 38.16
N PHE A 260 4.26 5.63 37.00
CA PHE A 260 5.11 6.59 36.31
C PHE A 260 4.29 7.82 35.96
N THR A 261 4.85 9.01 36.14
CA THR A 261 4.31 10.26 35.61
C THR A 261 5.44 11.14 35.07
N LYS A 262 5.20 11.83 33.95
CA LYS A 262 6.11 12.84 33.40
C LYS A 262 5.30 13.93 32.74
N THR A 263 5.47 15.17 33.18
CA THR A 263 4.86 16.33 32.52
C THR A 263 5.77 16.81 31.39
N ILE A 264 5.18 17.06 30.23
CA ILE A 264 5.83 17.55 29.00
C ILE A 264 5.11 18.79 28.48
N ASP A 265 5.72 19.48 27.52
CA ASP A 265 5.01 20.47 26.70
C ASP A 265 4.22 19.75 25.59
N ALA A 266 2.91 19.95 25.53
CA ALA A 266 2.07 19.25 24.55
C ALA A 266 2.41 19.66 23.11
N ARG A 267 2.80 20.93 22.90
CA ARG A 267 3.12 21.46 21.57
C ARG A 267 4.41 20.85 21.05
N GLU A 268 5.43 20.68 21.89
CA GLU A 268 6.69 20.03 21.47
C GLU A 268 6.48 18.58 21.01
N LEU A 269 5.65 17.80 21.71
CA LEU A 269 5.30 16.45 21.29
C LEU A 269 4.47 16.46 20.00
N TRP A 270 3.52 17.38 19.88
CA TRP A 270 2.74 17.57 18.66
C TRP A 270 3.62 17.83 17.44
N ASP A 271 4.53 18.80 17.54
CA ASP A 271 5.44 19.16 16.45
C ASP A 271 6.30 17.96 16.03
N THR A 272 6.71 17.12 16.99
CA THR A 272 7.41 15.86 16.72
C THR A 272 6.55 14.86 15.95
N ILE A 273 5.27 14.70 16.33
CA ILE A 273 4.30 13.84 15.63
C ILE A 273 4.10 14.32 14.20
N ILE A 274 3.88 15.62 14.01
CA ILE A 274 3.68 16.25 12.70
C ILE A 274 4.89 16.04 11.79
N LYS A 275 6.09 16.31 12.30
CA LYS A 275 7.33 16.09 11.55
C LYS A 275 7.49 14.63 11.12
N CYS A 276 7.17 13.68 12.00
CA CYS A 276 7.27 12.25 11.66
C CYS A 276 6.25 11.84 10.59
N ALA A 277 5.01 12.29 10.72
CA ALA A 277 3.94 12.03 9.75
C ALA A 277 4.23 12.69 8.39
N HIS A 278 4.76 13.91 8.38
CA HIS A 278 5.20 14.61 7.17
C HIS A 278 6.34 13.85 6.47
N ASN A 279 7.33 13.39 7.22
CA ASN A 279 8.49 12.67 6.69
C ASN A 279 8.17 11.26 6.18
N THR A 280 7.27 10.54 6.84
CA THR A 280 7.11 9.08 6.63
C THR A 280 5.67 8.60 6.54
N ALA A 281 4.68 9.49 6.48
CA ALA A 281 3.25 9.18 6.52
C ALA A 281 2.77 8.41 7.78
N GLU A 282 3.61 8.30 8.81
CA GLU A 282 3.29 7.65 10.09
C GLU A 282 3.92 8.41 11.27
N PRO A 283 3.30 8.36 12.46
CA PRO A 283 2.11 7.59 12.82
C PRO A 283 0.81 8.17 12.25
N GLY A 284 -0.17 7.30 11.99
CA GLY A 284 -1.57 7.73 11.79
C GLY A 284 -2.18 8.23 13.10
N LEU A 285 -3.22 9.06 13.04
CA LEU A 285 -3.86 9.63 14.22
C LEU A 285 -5.28 9.09 14.40
N ILE A 286 -5.60 8.63 15.60
CA ILE A 286 -6.91 8.10 15.99
C ILE A 286 -7.42 8.94 17.15
N TYR A 287 -8.52 9.67 16.95
CA TYR A 287 -9.13 10.47 18.02
C TYR A 287 -9.95 9.55 18.93
N TRP A 288 -9.33 9.13 20.03
CA TRP A 288 -9.76 7.98 20.80
C TRP A 288 -11.04 8.23 21.59
N ASP A 289 -11.17 9.42 22.17
CA ASP A 289 -12.40 9.81 22.86
C ASP A 289 -13.58 9.84 21.89
N ARG A 290 -13.37 10.33 20.66
CA ARG A 290 -14.37 10.29 19.60
C ARG A 290 -14.74 8.86 19.17
N GLN A 291 -13.76 7.95 19.09
CA GLN A 291 -14.01 6.52 18.83
C GLN A 291 -14.87 5.87 19.93
N HIS A 292 -14.75 6.33 21.17
CA HIS A 292 -15.51 5.81 22.30
C HIS A 292 -16.94 6.39 22.33
N TRP A 293 -17.07 7.72 22.42
CA TRP A 293 -18.34 8.41 22.68
C TRP A 293 -19.26 8.51 21.45
N TYR A 294 -18.70 8.68 20.25
CA TYR A 294 -19.46 8.72 19.01
C TYR A 294 -19.60 7.32 18.39
N SER A 295 -19.92 6.30 19.19
CA SER A 295 -19.97 4.91 18.75
C SER A 295 -21.20 4.20 19.31
N THR A 296 -21.67 3.17 18.62
CA THR A 296 -22.79 2.32 19.08
C THR A 296 -22.35 1.09 19.87
N SER A 297 -21.04 0.80 19.92
CA SER A 297 -20.51 -0.39 20.63
C SER A 297 -19.70 -0.04 21.87
N SER A 298 -18.76 0.91 21.76
CA SER A 298 -17.76 1.17 22.80
C SER A 298 -18.34 1.71 24.11
N VAL A 299 -19.56 2.24 24.09
CA VAL A 299 -20.27 2.69 25.30
C VAL A 299 -20.76 1.52 26.17
N TYR A 300 -20.83 0.31 25.60
CA TYR A 300 -21.14 -0.90 26.37
C TYR A 300 -19.86 -1.40 27.04
N PRO A 301 -19.83 -1.60 28.37
CA PRO A 301 -18.62 -2.01 29.08
C PRO A 301 -17.98 -3.31 28.57
N GLY A 302 -18.78 -4.26 28.06
CA GLY A 302 -18.27 -5.52 27.48
C GLY A 302 -17.73 -5.40 26.04
N TYR A 303 -17.90 -4.25 25.39
CA TYR A 303 -17.56 -3.99 23.99
C TYR A 303 -16.70 -2.73 23.82
N GLU A 304 -16.07 -2.28 24.90
CA GLU A 304 -15.19 -1.12 24.90
C GLU A 304 -13.99 -1.35 23.97
N ASN A 305 -13.70 -0.35 23.13
CA ASN A 305 -12.62 -0.45 22.15
C ASN A 305 -11.26 -0.57 22.84
N THR A 306 -10.42 -1.50 22.38
CA THR A 306 -9.03 -1.65 22.88
C THR A 306 -8.01 -1.17 21.86
N SER A 307 -8.28 -1.40 20.57
CA SER A 307 -7.45 -0.93 19.44
C SER A 307 -8.30 -0.79 18.17
N THR A 308 -7.62 -0.62 17.03
CA THR A 308 -8.24 -0.63 15.69
C THR A 308 -7.62 -1.70 14.82
N ASN A 309 -8.32 -2.12 13.78
CA ASN A 309 -7.76 -3.00 12.77
C ASN A 309 -6.71 -2.27 11.88
N PRO A 310 -5.95 -2.98 11.01
CA PRO A 310 -4.85 -2.42 10.21
C PRO A 310 -5.09 -1.11 9.44
N CYS A 311 -6.32 -0.84 9.01
CA CYS A 311 -6.67 0.36 8.23
C CYS A 311 -7.51 1.38 9.03
N SER A 312 -7.66 1.17 10.35
CA SER A 312 -8.33 2.04 11.32
C SER A 312 -9.81 2.35 11.05
N GLU A 313 -10.47 1.60 10.16
CA GLU A 313 -11.89 1.77 9.83
C GLU A 313 -12.82 1.10 10.84
N ILE A 314 -12.32 0.18 11.67
CA ILE A 314 -13.04 -0.41 12.80
C ILE A 314 -12.19 -0.37 14.07
N ALA A 315 -12.65 0.41 15.05
CA ALA A 315 -12.28 0.26 16.44
C ALA A 315 -13.18 -0.79 17.11
N MET A 316 -12.61 -1.69 17.89
CA MET A 316 -13.36 -2.75 18.57
C MET A 316 -12.62 -3.27 19.81
N GLN A 317 -13.36 -3.98 20.65
CA GLN A 317 -12.80 -4.69 21.80
C GLN A 317 -11.90 -5.85 21.36
N GLY A 318 -11.03 -6.27 22.28
CA GLY A 318 -10.19 -7.44 22.09
C GLY A 318 -10.98 -8.72 21.87
N GLY A 319 -10.60 -9.50 20.87
CA GLY A 319 -11.28 -10.75 20.51
C GLY A 319 -12.51 -10.57 19.61
N ASP A 320 -12.62 -9.42 18.92
CA ASP A 320 -13.64 -9.19 17.89
C ASP A 320 -13.04 -9.07 16.49
N SER A 321 -13.90 -9.06 15.48
CA SER A 321 -13.55 -9.25 14.08
C SER A 321 -14.30 -8.32 13.14
N CYS A 322 -13.57 -7.86 12.12
CA CYS A 322 -14.02 -7.03 11.03
C CYS A 322 -14.51 -7.90 9.86
N ARG A 323 -15.82 -7.89 9.62
CA ARG A 323 -16.50 -8.52 8.47
C ARG A 323 -17.04 -7.40 7.59
N LEU A 324 -16.73 -7.43 6.30
CA LEU A 324 -16.98 -6.29 5.41
C LEU A 324 -17.66 -6.70 4.10
N ILE A 325 -18.64 -5.90 3.70
CA ILE A 325 -19.27 -5.86 2.38
C ILE A 325 -19.32 -4.38 1.97
N ALA A 326 -19.20 -4.08 0.68
CA ALA A 326 -19.30 -2.72 0.15
C ALA A 326 -20.43 -2.58 -0.87
N LEU A 327 -21.15 -1.46 -0.82
CA LEU A 327 -22.05 -1.02 -1.87
C LEU A 327 -21.27 -0.32 -2.99
N ASN A 328 -21.57 -0.60 -4.25
CA ASN A 328 -20.99 0.12 -5.39
C ASN A 328 -21.84 1.35 -5.72
N LEU A 329 -21.44 2.53 -5.25
CA LEU A 329 -22.26 3.74 -5.38
C LEU A 329 -22.53 4.14 -6.84
N TYR A 330 -21.59 3.85 -7.75
CA TYR A 330 -21.71 4.18 -9.17
C TYR A 330 -22.90 3.45 -9.83
N LYS A 331 -23.20 2.22 -9.42
CA LYS A 331 -24.29 1.41 -10.00
C LYS A 331 -25.69 1.95 -9.70
N PHE A 332 -25.82 2.92 -8.80
CA PHE A 332 -27.10 3.56 -8.49
C PHE A 332 -27.35 4.83 -9.29
N VAL A 333 -26.44 5.23 -10.19
CA VAL A 333 -26.64 6.39 -11.07
C VAL A 333 -27.31 5.95 -12.37
N ASP A 334 -28.54 6.42 -12.59
CA ASP A 334 -29.25 6.25 -13.86
C ASP A 334 -28.79 7.34 -14.85
N ASN A 335 -28.47 6.96 -16.10
CA ASN A 335 -27.96 7.85 -17.17
C ASN A 335 -26.67 8.63 -16.80
N PRO A 336 -25.60 7.95 -16.34
CA PRO A 336 -24.39 8.60 -15.86
C PRO A 336 -23.79 9.54 -16.92
N PHE A 337 -23.16 10.61 -16.46
CA PHE A 337 -22.47 11.62 -17.29
C PHE A 337 -23.36 12.41 -18.26
N THR A 338 -24.68 12.29 -18.16
CA THR A 338 -25.64 13.05 -18.97
C THR A 338 -26.34 14.13 -18.15
N PRO A 339 -26.95 15.15 -18.78
CA PRO A 339 -27.81 16.11 -18.07
C PRO A 339 -29.04 15.49 -17.38
N LYS A 340 -29.36 14.21 -17.67
CA LYS A 340 -30.44 13.45 -17.04
C LYS A 340 -29.93 12.52 -15.92
N ALA A 341 -28.65 12.59 -15.58
CA ALA A 341 -28.04 11.78 -14.54
C ALA A 341 -28.81 11.95 -13.22
N LYS A 342 -29.19 10.84 -12.60
CA LYS A 342 -29.94 10.84 -11.35
C LYS A 342 -29.54 9.65 -10.49
N PHE A 343 -29.30 9.91 -9.21
CA PHE A 343 -29.09 8.85 -8.23
C PHE A 343 -30.43 8.20 -7.84
N ASN A 344 -30.50 6.89 -7.97
CA ASN A 344 -31.70 6.11 -7.69
C ASN A 344 -31.78 5.77 -6.19
N MET A 345 -32.23 6.75 -5.41
CA MET A 345 -32.28 6.64 -3.94
C MET A 345 -33.12 5.45 -3.46
N LYS A 346 -34.21 5.10 -4.18
CA LYS A 346 -35.04 3.93 -3.85
C LYS A 346 -34.26 2.62 -4.00
N LYS A 347 -33.59 2.41 -5.14
CA LYS A 347 -32.76 1.20 -5.34
C LYS A 347 -31.61 1.16 -4.33
N PHE A 348 -31.00 2.30 -4.04
CA PHE A 348 -29.93 2.43 -3.05
C PHE A 348 -30.39 2.02 -1.65
N TYR A 349 -31.54 2.53 -1.18
CA TYR A 349 -32.14 2.11 0.08
C TYR A 349 -32.37 0.60 0.12
N GLN A 350 -32.98 0.03 -0.93
CA GLN A 350 -33.29 -1.40 -0.99
C GLN A 350 -32.04 -2.27 -0.97
N ALA A 351 -31.02 -1.93 -1.77
CA ALA A 351 -29.75 -2.65 -1.79
C ALA A 351 -28.97 -2.49 -0.49
N THR A 352 -29.04 -1.33 0.17
CA THR A 352 -28.42 -1.11 1.48
C THR A 352 -29.08 -1.97 2.55
N TYR A 353 -30.41 -2.03 2.56
CA TYR A 353 -31.16 -2.89 3.47
C TYR A 353 -30.80 -4.36 3.27
N GLU A 354 -30.84 -4.87 2.03
CA GLU A 354 -30.46 -6.27 1.76
C GLU A 354 -28.97 -6.51 2.04
N GLY A 355 -28.10 -5.53 1.79
CA GLY A 355 -26.69 -5.58 2.14
C GLY A 355 -26.46 -5.73 3.63
N GLN A 356 -27.20 -5.01 4.47
CA GLN A 356 -27.09 -5.16 5.93
C GLN A 356 -27.63 -6.51 6.40
N ARG A 357 -28.66 -7.04 5.72
CA ARG A 357 -29.14 -8.41 5.97
C ARG A 357 -28.05 -9.45 5.68
N LEU A 358 -27.41 -9.34 4.51
CA LEU A 358 -26.29 -10.21 4.13
C LEU A 358 -25.09 -10.05 5.07
N MET A 359 -24.89 -8.88 5.65
CA MET A 359 -23.86 -8.69 6.67
C MET A 359 -24.14 -9.49 7.94
N ASP A 360 -25.39 -9.59 8.38
CA ASP A 360 -25.77 -10.46 9.50
C ASP A 360 -25.62 -11.95 9.13
N ASP A 361 -25.97 -12.33 7.90
CA ASP A 361 -25.76 -13.71 7.40
C ASP A 361 -24.26 -14.06 7.36
N LEU A 362 -23.40 -13.09 7.04
CA LEU A 362 -21.95 -13.25 7.05
C LEU A 362 -21.40 -13.54 8.46
N VAL A 363 -22.08 -13.08 9.52
CA VAL A 363 -21.71 -13.45 10.90
C VAL A 363 -21.90 -14.95 11.11
N ASP A 364 -23.01 -15.52 10.64
CA ASP A 364 -23.28 -16.96 10.78
C ASP A 364 -22.33 -17.80 9.92
N LEU A 365 -22.03 -17.35 8.70
CA LEU A 365 -21.03 -17.99 7.84
C LEU A 365 -19.62 -17.95 8.45
N GLU A 366 -19.27 -16.86 9.13
CA GLU A 366 -17.98 -16.77 9.84
C GLU A 366 -17.95 -17.68 11.07
N ILE A 367 -19.05 -17.81 11.80
CA ILE A 367 -19.17 -18.76 12.92
C ILE A 367 -18.87 -20.19 12.43
N GLU A 368 -19.46 -20.61 11.31
CA GLU A 368 -19.17 -21.91 10.69
C GLU A 368 -17.70 -22.04 10.23
N ALA A 369 -17.10 -20.96 9.74
CA ALA A 369 -15.68 -20.94 9.37
C ALA A 369 -14.77 -21.11 10.58
N ILE A 370 -15.07 -20.44 11.70
CA ILE A 370 -14.34 -20.58 12.97
C ILE A 370 -14.51 -21.99 13.54
N GLU A 371 -15.71 -22.58 13.49
CA GLU A 371 -15.93 -23.96 13.91
C GLU A 371 -15.10 -24.97 13.10
N ARG A 372 -14.96 -24.75 11.78
CA ARG A 372 -14.05 -25.55 10.94
C ARG A 372 -12.57 -25.37 11.35
N ILE A 373 -12.17 -24.16 11.73
CA ILE A 373 -10.81 -23.91 12.24
C ILE A 373 -10.59 -24.64 13.57
N LEU A 374 -11.51 -24.51 14.53
CA LEU A 374 -11.43 -25.19 15.82
C LEU A 374 -11.34 -26.70 15.64
N LYS A 375 -12.20 -27.30 14.80
CA LYS A 375 -12.16 -28.73 14.50
C LYS A 375 -10.82 -29.16 13.90
N LYS A 376 -10.21 -28.32 13.04
CA LYS A 376 -8.88 -28.59 12.49
C LYS A 376 -7.81 -28.59 13.59
N VAL A 377 -7.83 -27.61 14.47
CA VAL A 377 -6.87 -27.49 15.59
C VAL A 377 -7.04 -28.66 16.56
N GLU A 378 -8.28 -29.02 16.91
CA GLU A 378 -8.56 -30.18 17.77
C GLU A 378 -8.02 -31.48 17.17
N GLY A 379 -8.15 -31.65 15.86
CA GLY A 379 -7.66 -32.82 15.12
C GLY A 379 -6.14 -32.88 14.91
N ASP A 380 -5.39 -31.84 15.26
CA ASP A 380 -3.94 -31.84 15.08
C ASP A 380 -3.19 -32.67 16.13
N GLU A 381 -2.11 -33.33 15.71
CA GLU A 381 -1.35 -34.29 16.53
C GLU A 381 -0.52 -33.62 17.64
N GLU A 382 -0.39 -32.28 17.67
CA GLU A 382 0.41 -31.61 18.69
C GLU A 382 -0.24 -31.70 20.10
N PRO A 383 0.57 -31.66 21.18
CA PRO A 383 0.05 -31.60 22.54
C PRO A 383 -0.88 -30.40 22.78
N GLU A 384 -1.88 -30.56 23.66
CA GLU A 384 -2.87 -29.50 23.93
C GLU A 384 -2.20 -28.18 24.39
N SER A 385 -1.11 -28.26 25.16
CA SER A 385 -0.36 -27.08 25.59
C SER A 385 0.22 -26.24 24.45
N ILE A 386 0.48 -26.84 23.28
CA ILE A 386 0.97 -26.14 22.09
C ILE A 386 -0.20 -25.49 21.34
N LYS A 387 -1.36 -26.16 21.31
CA LYS A 387 -2.55 -25.75 20.56
C LYS A 387 -3.41 -24.73 21.31
N MET A 388 -3.27 -24.68 22.64
CA MET A 388 -4.11 -23.90 23.56
C MET A 388 -4.30 -22.44 23.13
N VAL A 389 -3.22 -21.75 22.75
CA VAL A 389 -3.31 -20.32 22.37
C VAL A 389 -4.11 -20.10 21.08
N GLU A 390 -3.96 -20.96 20.07
CA GLU A 390 -4.78 -20.88 18.86
C GLU A 390 -6.24 -21.16 19.20
N LYS A 391 -6.50 -22.21 19.98
CA LYS A 391 -7.84 -22.63 20.36
C LYS A 391 -8.59 -21.56 21.15
N GLU A 392 -8.00 -21.04 22.22
CA GLU A 392 -8.58 -19.98 23.04
C GLU A 392 -8.87 -18.71 22.22
N THR A 393 -7.98 -18.37 21.28
CA THR A 393 -8.18 -17.21 20.40
C THR A 393 -9.42 -17.39 19.52
N TRP A 394 -9.60 -18.56 18.92
CA TRP A 394 -10.78 -18.84 18.09
C TRP A 394 -12.05 -19.04 18.90
N GLU A 395 -11.97 -19.61 20.10
CA GLU A 395 -13.11 -19.71 21.03
C GLU A 395 -13.61 -18.34 21.47
N LEU A 396 -12.70 -17.40 21.75
CA LEU A 396 -13.04 -16.02 22.07
C LEU A 396 -13.73 -15.34 20.87
N LEU A 397 -13.17 -15.46 19.66
CA LEU A 397 -13.76 -14.89 18.44
C LEU A 397 -15.13 -15.49 18.14
N LEU A 398 -15.30 -16.80 18.37
CA LEU A 398 -16.58 -17.50 18.21
C LEU A 398 -17.64 -16.94 19.17
N LYS A 399 -17.29 -16.79 20.45
CA LYS A 399 -18.18 -16.24 21.47
C LYS A 399 -18.58 -14.81 21.13
N THR A 400 -17.59 -13.94 20.90
CA THR A 400 -17.80 -12.52 20.60
C THR A 400 -18.63 -12.33 19.32
N GLY A 401 -18.33 -13.10 18.27
CA GLY A 401 -19.08 -13.07 17.01
C GLY A 401 -20.56 -13.43 17.18
N ARG A 402 -20.87 -14.44 18.02
CA ARG A 402 -22.25 -14.84 18.33
C ARG A 402 -22.98 -13.78 19.15
N GLU A 403 -22.33 -13.21 20.15
CA GLU A 403 -22.94 -12.28 21.10
C GLU A 403 -23.14 -10.88 20.49
N GLY A 404 -22.09 -10.27 19.93
CA GLY A 404 -22.13 -8.91 19.42
C GLY A 404 -22.64 -8.78 17.98
N ARG A 405 -22.41 -9.80 17.14
CA ARG A 405 -22.80 -9.80 15.71
C ARG A 405 -22.37 -8.54 14.96
N ARG A 406 -21.14 -8.09 15.21
CA ARG A 406 -20.56 -6.87 14.62
C ARG A 406 -20.46 -7.00 13.09
N THR A 407 -20.91 -5.94 12.41
CA THR A 407 -20.89 -5.83 10.94
C THR A 407 -20.22 -4.51 10.52
N GLY A 408 -19.62 -4.46 9.33
CA GLY A 408 -19.16 -3.23 8.69
C GLY A 408 -19.61 -3.12 7.23
N LEU A 409 -20.85 -2.68 6.99
CA LEU A 409 -21.35 -2.36 5.65
C LEU A 409 -20.82 -0.99 5.21
N GLY A 410 -19.97 -1.01 4.19
CA GLY A 410 -19.40 0.19 3.61
C GLY A 410 -19.82 0.43 2.18
N PHE A 411 -19.03 1.22 1.48
CA PHE A 411 -19.23 1.51 0.08
C PHE A 411 -17.89 1.72 -0.64
N THR A 412 -17.94 1.71 -1.96
CA THR A 412 -16.88 2.13 -2.87
C THR A 412 -17.46 3.07 -3.93
N ALA A 413 -16.61 3.62 -4.79
CA ALA A 413 -17.00 4.42 -5.94
C ALA A 413 -17.65 5.77 -5.61
N LEU A 414 -17.33 6.37 -4.45
CA LEU A 414 -17.89 7.67 -4.08
C LEU A 414 -17.53 8.75 -5.12
N ALA A 415 -16.25 8.82 -5.51
CA ALA A 415 -15.79 9.82 -6.48
C ALA A 415 -16.43 9.63 -7.86
N ASP A 416 -16.53 8.38 -8.33
CA ASP A 416 -17.16 8.09 -9.61
C ASP A 416 -18.67 8.34 -9.60
N MET A 417 -19.36 8.03 -8.50
CA MET A 417 -20.79 8.32 -8.37
C MET A 417 -21.05 9.82 -8.45
N VAL A 418 -20.26 10.64 -7.74
CA VAL A 418 -20.39 12.10 -7.77
C VAL A 418 -20.09 12.65 -9.16
N ALA A 419 -19.01 12.18 -9.80
CA ALA A 419 -18.65 12.59 -11.15
C ALA A 419 -19.72 12.19 -12.18
N ALA A 420 -20.32 10.99 -12.01
CA ALA A 420 -21.41 10.52 -12.86
C ALA A 420 -22.68 11.38 -12.77
N LEU A 421 -22.90 12.04 -11.63
CA LEU A 421 -23.96 13.03 -11.45
C LEU A 421 -23.60 14.41 -12.01
N GLY A 422 -22.38 14.59 -12.52
CA GLY A 422 -21.89 15.85 -13.08
C GLY A 422 -21.40 16.85 -12.03
N TYR A 423 -21.06 16.39 -10.83
CA TYR A 423 -20.53 17.24 -9.75
C TYR A 423 -19.03 17.07 -9.61
N LYS A 424 -18.33 18.16 -9.26
CA LYS A 424 -16.95 18.10 -8.80
C LYS A 424 -16.93 17.51 -7.39
N TYR A 425 -16.00 16.61 -7.13
CA TYR A 425 -15.97 15.81 -5.90
C TYR A 425 -15.99 16.66 -4.62
N ASP A 426 -15.12 17.67 -4.52
CA ASP A 426 -14.95 18.59 -3.37
C ASP A 426 -15.88 19.82 -3.38
N SER A 427 -16.94 19.82 -4.21
CA SER A 427 -17.90 20.93 -4.24
C SER A 427 -18.91 20.85 -3.10
N ASP A 428 -19.40 21.99 -2.60
CA ASP A 428 -20.45 22.02 -1.57
C ASP A 428 -21.72 21.26 -1.99
N LYS A 429 -22.07 21.32 -3.27
CA LYS A 429 -23.21 20.58 -3.84
C LYS A 429 -23.00 19.06 -3.76
N SER A 430 -21.77 18.59 -3.97
CA SER A 430 -21.41 17.18 -3.79
C SER A 430 -21.53 16.79 -2.32
N ILE A 431 -20.97 17.57 -1.40
CA ILE A 431 -21.01 17.31 0.04
C ILE A 431 -22.46 17.26 0.56
N GLU A 432 -23.31 18.20 0.17
CA GLU A 432 -24.74 18.21 0.52
C GLU A 432 -25.47 16.96 -0.01
N PHE A 433 -25.17 16.55 -1.25
CA PHE A 433 -25.73 15.33 -1.82
C PHE A 433 -25.27 14.09 -1.05
N ILE A 434 -23.97 14.01 -0.71
CA ILE A 434 -23.38 12.93 0.07
C ILE A 434 -24.01 12.84 1.46
N GLU A 435 -24.26 13.97 2.12
CA GLU A 435 -24.94 14.00 3.42
C GLU A 435 -26.31 13.33 3.35
N ASN A 436 -27.12 13.73 2.36
CA ASN A 436 -28.45 13.17 2.15
C ASN A 436 -28.40 11.67 1.81
N MET A 437 -27.46 11.25 0.96
CA MET A 437 -27.25 9.83 0.64
C MET A 437 -26.83 9.03 1.88
N MET A 438 -25.92 9.55 2.69
CA MET A 438 -25.43 8.89 3.90
C MET A 438 -26.51 8.80 4.99
N LYS A 439 -27.36 9.82 5.11
CA LYS A 439 -28.56 9.77 5.97
C LYS A 439 -29.51 8.64 5.55
N GLU A 440 -29.75 8.48 4.25
CA GLU A 440 -30.60 7.39 3.73
C GLU A 440 -29.94 6.01 3.91
N LYS A 441 -28.61 5.91 3.72
CA LYS A 441 -27.84 4.69 4.00
C LYS A 441 -28.02 4.26 5.45
N CYS A 442 -27.82 5.20 6.38
CA CYS A 442 -27.96 4.97 7.81
C CYS A 442 -29.37 4.53 8.18
N ARG A 443 -30.40 5.17 7.61
CA ARG A 443 -31.80 4.73 7.77
C ARG A 443 -31.99 3.28 7.34
N ALA A 444 -31.59 2.91 6.12
CA ALA A 444 -31.76 1.56 5.59
C ALA A 444 -31.03 0.50 6.44
N GLU A 445 -29.82 0.82 6.93
CA GLU A 445 -29.02 -0.04 7.79
C GLU A 445 -29.68 -0.29 9.15
N PHE A 446 -30.16 0.76 9.81
CA PHE A 446 -30.83 0.62 11.10
C PHE A 446 -32.22 0.02 10.96
N ASP A 447 -32.99 0.38 9.93
CA ASP A 447 -34.27 -0.25 9.64
C ASP A 447 -34.09 -1.76 9.46
N CYS A 448 -33.07 -2.18 8.71
CA CYS A 448 -32.73 -3.59 8.56
C CYS A 448 -32.32 -4.26 9.89
N SER A 449 -31.43 -3.63 10.67
CA SER A 449 -30.97 -4.22 11.93
C SER A 449 -32.08 -4.31 12.99
N ILE A 450 -33.02 -3.36 13.02
CA ILE A 450 -34.21 -3.38 13.89
C ILE A 450 -35.21 -4.42 13.39
N ASP A 451 -35.44 -4.51 12.08
CA ASP A 451 -36.32 -5.53 11.51
C ASP A 451 -35.78 -6.93 11.79
N MET A 452 -34.47 -7.14 11.66
CA MET A 452 -33.81 -8.38 12.05
C MET A 452 -33.82 -8.63 13.55
N SER A 453 -33.94 -7.62 14.42
CA SER A 453 -34.08 -7.87 15.86
C SER A 453 -35.43 -8.51 16.17
N LEU A 454 -36.48 -8.10 15.44
CA LEU A 454 -37.82 -8.70 15.51
C LEU A 454 -37.88 -10.08 14.84
N GLU A 455 -37.18 -10.25 13.72
CA GLU A 455 -37.15 -11.51 12.97
C GLU A 455 -36.24 -12.56 13.61
N ARG A 456 -35.06 -12.18 14.11
CA ARG A 456 -33.96 -13.09 14.48
C ARG A 456 -33.50 -12.95 15.93
N GLY A 457 -33.95 -11.92 16.63
CA GLY A 457 -33.51 -11.52 17.98
C GLY A 457 -32.42 -10.44 17.95
N SER A 458 -32.36 -9.60 18.97
CA SER A 458 -31.30 -8.58 19.14
C SER A 458 -29.93 -9.22 19.42
N PHE A 459 -28.85 -8.44 19.28
CA PHE A 459 -27.55 -8.86 19.82
C PHE A 459 -27.63 -9.04 21.35
N VAL A 460 -26.73 -9.85 21.89
CA VAL A 460 -26.70 -10.15 23.33
C VAL A 460 -26.25 -8.91 24.11
N GLY A 461 -27.06 -8.47 25.06
CA GLY A 461 -26.72 -7.34 25.92
C GLY A 461 -27.22 -5.98 25.45
N PHE A 462 -28.09 -5.90 24.44
CA PHE A 462 -28.77 -4.64 24.11
C PHE A 462 -29.46 -4.06 25.34
N ASP A 463 -29.15 -2.79 25.64
CA ASP A 463 -29.70 -2.06 26.77
C ASP A 463 -29.97 -0.61 26.34
N LYS A 464 -31.25 -0.21 26.41
CA LYS A 464 -31.68 1.12 25.97
C LYS A 464 -31.09 2.26 26.79
N GLU A 465 -30.77 2.05 28.07
CA GLU A 465 -30.22 3.10 28.93
C GLU A 465 -28.75 3.35 28.57
N ILE A 466 -27.99 2.28 28.30
CA ILE A 466 -26.63 2.38 27.75
C ILE A 466 -26.66 2.94 26.33
N GLU A 467 -27.54 2.46 25.46
CA GLU A 467 -27.67 2.95 24.08
C GLU A 467 -27.89 4.48 24.06
N ASN A 468 -28.67 5.00 25.01
CA ASN A 468 -28.98 6.42 25.10
C ASN A 468 -27.78 7.29 25.57
N THR A 469 -26.68 6.72 26.06
CA THR A 469 -25.49 7.51 26.41
C THR A 469 -24.58 7.79 25.22
N SER A 470 -24.79 7.09 24.10
CA SER A 470 -23.99 7.27 22.87
C SER A 470 -24.33 8.58 22.17
N GLU A 471 -23.32 9.37 21.82
CA GLU A 471 -23.50 10.59 21.02
C GLU A 471 -24.00 10.28 19.60
N PHE A 472 -23.62 9.12 19.04
CA PHE A 472 -24.14 8.67 17.75
C PHE A 472 -25.64 8.42 17.82
N VAL A 473 -26.11 7.82 18.92
CA VAL A 473 -27.54 7.56 19.15
C VAL A 473 -28.31 8.87 19.39
N GLN A 474 -27.69 9.86 20.04
CA GLN A 474 -28.28 11.20 20.13
C GLN A 474 -28.38 11.88 18.77
N MET A 475 -27.39 11.70 17.88
CA MET A 475 -27.49 12.15 16.48
C MET A 475 -28.64 11.46 15.76
N LEU A 476 -28.81 10.14 15.89
CA LEU A 476 -29.94 9.41 15.31
C LEU A 476 -31.28 9.95 15.78
N LYS A 477 -31.41 10.30 17.06
CA LYS A 477 -32.63 10.89 17.63
C LYS A 477 -33.03 12.19 16.94
N ILE A 478 -32.05 13.00 16.54
CA ILE A 478 -32.28 14.28 15.86
C ILE A 478 -32.56 14.06 14.37
N GLU A 479 -31.72 13.27 13.70
CA GLU A 479 -31.74 13.13 12.24
C GLU A 479 -32.81 12.16 11.74
N LEU A 480 -33.07 11.09 12.51
CA LEU A 480 -33.94 9.95 12.18
C LEU A 480 -34.79 9.55 13.42
N PRO A 481 -35.65 10.45 13.94
CA PRO A 481 -36.37 10.22 15.19
C PRO A 481 -37.24 8.96 15.17
N ASP A 482 -37.83 8.63 14.03
CA ASP A 482 -38.65 7.43 13.87
C ASP A 482 -37.82 6.14 13.98
N VAL A 483 -36.60 6.14 13.42
CA VAL A 483 -35.66 5.01 13.54
C VAL A 483 -35.18 4.86 14.99
N TYR A 484 -34.84 5.98 15.64
CA TYR A 484 -34.46 6.00 17.06
C TYR A 484 -35.56 5.40 17.94
N GLU A 485 -36.81 5.87 17.83
CA GLU A 485 -37.91 5.37 18.66
C GLU A 485 -38.18 3.87 18.42
N ARG A 486 -38.06 3.40 17.17
CA ARG A 486 -38.16 1.97 16.85
C ARG A 486 -37.03 1.18 17.48
N MET A 487 -35.78 1.65 17.39
CA MET A 487 -34.61 1.00 17.97
C MET A 487 -34.72 0.91 19.49
N MET A 488 -35.09 2.00 20.17
CA MET A 488 -35.21 2.01 21.64
C MET A 488 -36.33 1.08 22.14
N LYS A 489 -37.34 0.81 21.30
CA LYS A 489 -38.46 -0.07 21.63
C LYS A 489 -38.18 -1.55 21.34
N PHE A 490 -37.54 -1.86 20.21
CA PHE A 490 -37.40 -3.23 19.72
C PHE A 490 -35.96 -3.77 19.75
N GLY A 491 -34.98 -2.92 20.04
CA GLY A 491 -33.57 -3.24 19.93
C GLY A 491 -33.09 -3.33 18.48
N ARG A 492 -31.84 -3.78 18.31
CA ARG A 492 -31.18 -3.99 17.01
C ARG A 492 -30.39 -5.29 17.01
N ARG A 493 -30.22 -5.88 15.82
CA ARG A 493 -29.57 -7.19 15.62
C ARG A 493 -28.05 -7.16 15.79
N ASN A 494 -27.39 -6.04 15.48
CA ASN A 494 -25.93 -5.96 15.36
C ASN A 494 -25.38 -4.86 16.27
N ILE A 495 -24.30 -5.12 17.03
CA ILE A 495 -23.68 -4.16 17.98
C ILE A 495 -23.05 -2.93 17.31
N SER A 496 -22.64 -3.02 16.05
CA SER A 496 -22.25 -1.89 15.21
C SER A 496 -22.33 -2.32 13.74
N ILE A 497 -22.60 -1.37 12.85
CA ILE A 497 -23.19 -1.64 11.53
C ILE A 497 -22.29 -1.19 10.37
N SER A 498 -21.81 0.06 10.39
CA SER A 498 -21.34 0.75 9.18
C SER A 498 -19.88 1.19 9.32
N THR A 499 -19.12 1.13 8.23
CA THR A 499 -17.72 1.59 8.13
C THR A 499 -17.45 2.05 6.70
N VAL A 500 -16.31 2.67 6.44
CA VAL A 500 -15.79 2.86 5.08
C VAL A 500 -14.37 2.33 5.03
N ALA A 501 -14.18 1.22 4.34
CA ALA A 501 -12.89 0.57 4.19
C ALA A 501 -12.11 1.14 2.98
N PRO A 502 -10.79 0.88 2.88
CA PRO A 502 -10.00 1.34 1.73
C PRO A 502 -10.48 0.79 0.39
N THR A 503 -11.03 -0.44 0.38
CA THR A 503 -11.51 -1.17 -0.81
C THR A 503 -10.50 -1.33 -1.97
N GLY A 504 -9.19 -1.10 -1.79
CA GLY A 504 -8.24 -1.00 -2.92
C GLY A 504 -8.24 -2.13 -3.96
N THR A 505 -8.24 -3.42 -3.56
CA THR A 505 -8.38 -4.50 -4.57
C THR A 505 -9.81 -4.64 -5.08
N LEU A 506 -10.80 -4.34 -4.24
CA LEU A 506 -12.22 -4.46 -4.58
C LEU A 506 -12.62 -3.42 -5.63
N SER A 507 -12.26 -2.15 -5.43
CA SER A 507 -12.54 -1.04 -6.35
C SER A 507 -11.90 -1.26 -7.71
N MET A 508 -10.67 -1.80 -7.74
CA MET A 508 -9.98 -2.20 -8.96
C MET A 508 -10.74 -3.31 -9.71
N LEU A 509 -11.24 -4.35 -9.02
CA LEU A 509 -12.08 -5.38 -9.65
C LEU A 509 -13.43 -4.81 -10.11
N ALA A 510 -13.99 -3.86 -9.36
CA ALA A 510 -15.20 -3.15 -9.75
C ALA A 510 -14.96 -2.07 -10.82
N GLN A 511 -13.72 -1.81 -11.21
CA GLN A 511 -13.30 -0.77 -12.15
C GLN A 511 -13.80 0.63 -11.75
N THR A 512 -13.70 0.96 -10.46
CA THR A 512 -14.17 2.21 -9.85
C THR A 512 -13.13 2.80 -8.87
N SER A 513 -13.41 4.00 -8.38
CA SER A 513 -12.73 4.69 -7.28
C SER A 513 -12.91 3.95 -5.95
N SER A 514 -11.93 4.14 -5.07
CA SER A 514 -11.75 3.34 -3.86
C SER A 514 -12.43 3.96 -2.65
N GLY A 515 -13.45 3.32 -2.11
CA GLY A 515 -14.03 3.70 -0.82
C GLY A 515 -14.58 5.12 -0.83
N ILE A 516 -14.14 5.91 0.15
CA ILE A 516 -14.37 7.36 0.19
C ILE A 516 -13.45 8.12 -0.78
N GLU A 517 -12.29 7.59 -1.16
CA GLU A 517 -11.20 8.38 -1.75
C GLU A 517 -11.54 9.00 -3.12
N PRO A 518 -10.99 10.19 -3.43
CA PRO A 518 -11.01 10.73 -4.77
C PRO A 518 -10.27 9.81 -5.75
N VAL A 519 -10.48 10.02 -7.05
CA VAL A 519 -9.68 9.35 -8.09
C VAL A 519 -8.23 9.79 -7.94
N PHE A 520 -7.30 8.84 -7.84
CA PHE A 520 -5.89 9.16 -7.63
C PHE A 520 -5.27 9.90 -8.82
N MET A 521 -5.46 9.38 -10.03
CA MET A 521 -5.09 10.02 -11.30
C MET A 521 -6.16 9.73 -12.35
N THR A 522 -6.52 10.73 -13.14
CA THR A 522 -7.46 10.60 -14.27
C THR A 522 -6.87 9.82 -15.44
N ASP A 523 -5.56 9.89 -15.60
CA ASP A 523 -4.84 9.18 -16.63
C ASP A 523 -3.37 8.97 -16.26
N TYR A 524 -2.79 7.94 -16.84
CA TYR A 524 -1.36 7.66 -16.75
C TYR A 524 -0.85 7.10 -18.08
N LYS A 525 0.44 7.27 -18.35
CA LYS A 525 1.05 6.75 -19.58
C LYS A 525 1.46 5.29 -19.41
N ARG A 526 0.96 4.43 -20.29
CA ARG A 526 1.42 3.04 -20.43
C ARG A 526 2.18 2.88 -21.73
N ARG A 527 3.37 2.29 -21.68
CA ARG A 527 4.17 1.97 -22.86
C ARG A 527 3.86 0.55 -23.33
N ARG A 528 3.46 0.40 -24.60
CA ARG A 528 3.37 -0.91 -25.28
C ARG A 528 4.57 -1.05 -26.21
N LYS A 529 5.26 -2.19 -26.15
CA LYS A 529 6.34 -2.51 -27.07
C LYS A 529 5.76 -2.85 -28.44
N LEU A 530 6.26 -2.24 -29.50
CA LEU A 530 5.88 -2.52 -30.89
C LEU A 530 6.73 -3.68 -31.42
N ASN A 531 6.10 -4.67 -32.03
CA ASN A 531 6.78 -5.83 -32.64
C ASN A 531 7.00 -5.61 -34.15
N GLU A 532 7.90 -6.39 -34.77
CA GLU A 532 8.26 -6.26 -36.21
C GLU A 532 7.08 -6.45 -37.19
N ILE A 533 5.93 -6.92 -36.70
CA ILE A 533 4.71 -7.21 -37.46
C ILE A 533 3.69 -6.04 -37.39
N ASP A 534 3.89 -5.08 -36.48
CA ASP A 534 3.02 -3.91 -36.30
C ASP A 534 3.33 -2.85 -37.37
N THR A 535 2.97 -3.13 -38.62
CA THR A 535 3.01 -2.14 -39.71
C THR A 535 1.80 -1.23 -39.62
N GLU A 536 2.04 0.02 -39.21
CA GLU A 536 1.15 1.22 -39.21
C GLU A 536 0.75 1.85 -37.86
N GLU A 537 1.47 1.63 -36.74
CA GLU A 537 1.26 2.44 -35.52
C GLU A 537 2.42 3.42 -35.21
N LYS A 538 2.07 4.62 -34.72
CA LYS A 538 3.01 5.70 -34.37
C LYS A 538 3.97 5.25 -33.27
N VAL A 539 5.27 5.48 -33.47
CA VAL A 539 6.28 5.31 -32.43
C VAL A 539 6.33 6.60 -31.62
N ASP A 540 5.99 6.53 -30.33
CA ASP A 540 5.96 7.70 -29.44
C ASP A 540 7.22 7.80 -28.58
N PHE A 541 7.86 6.66 -28.28
CA PHE A 541 9.06 6.58 -27.46
C PHE A 541 9.99 5.48 -27.99
N ILE A 542 11.29 5.74 -28.05
CA ILE A 542 12.32 4.74 -28.35
C ILE A 542 13.21 4.69 -27.14
N ASP A 543 13.33 3.52 -26.52
CA ASP A 543 14.18 3.37 -25.34
C ASP A 543 15.68 3.32 -25.71
N ASP A 544 16.52 3.31 -24.69
CA ASP A 544 17.97 3.24 -24.83
C ASP A 544 18.46 1.94 -25.49
N MET A 545 17.59 0.93 -25.63
CA MET A 545 17.86 -0.36 -26.29
C MET A 545 17.41 -0.37 -27.77
N GLY A 546 16.78 0.71 -28.25
CA GLY A 546 16.27 0.83 -29.61
C GLY A 546 14.92 0.15 -29.83
N ASP A 547 14.27 -0.33 -28.76
CA ASP A 547 12.93 -0.85 -28.83
C ASP A 547 11.95 0.30 -29.04
N LYS A 548 11.03 0.11 -29.99
CA LYS A 548 10.01 1.10 -30.32
C LYS A 548 8.80 0.88 -29.42
N TRP A 549 8.39 1.92 -28.74
CA TRP A 549 7.25 1.93 -27.84
C TRP A 549 6.21 2.90 -28.35
N GLN A 550 4.96 2.50 -28.20
CA GLN A 550 3.82 3.39 -28.36
C GLN A 550 3.31 3.75 -26.97
N GLU A 551 3.13 5.04 -26.73
CA GLU A 551 2.62 5.54 -25.46
C GLU A 551 1.10 5.66 -25.56
N PHE A 552 0.41 4.90 -24.74
CA PHE A 552 -1.04 4.98 -24.61
C PHE A 552 -1.37 5.67 -23.30
N THR A 553 -2.12 6.76 -23.38
CA THR A 553 -2.79 7.32 -22.21
C THR A 553 -3.88 6.36 -21.77
N VAL A 554 -3.69 5.74 -20.61
CA VAL A 554 -4.69 4.90 -19.96
C VAL A 554 -5.49 5.83 -19.06
N TYR A 555 -6.72 6.10 -19.47
CA TYR A 555 -7.68 6.84 -18.65
C TYR A 555 -8.26 5.96 -17.56
N HIS A 556 -8.57 6.56 -16.42
CA HIS A 556 -9.48 6.00 -15.44
C HIS A 556 -10.78 5.54 -16.12
N HIS A 557 -11.26 4.36 -15.74
CA HIS A 557 -12.34 3.66 -16.44
C HIS A 557 -13.59 4.53 -16.66
N ASN A 558 -14.03 5.21 -15.60
CA ASN A 558 -15.25 6.03 -15.65
C ASN A 558 -15.02 7.39 -16.33
N LEU A 559 -13.78 7.90 -16.36
CA LEU A 559 -13.43 9.05 -17.21
C LEU A 559 -13.50 8.67 -18.70
N LYS A 560 -13.01 7.47 -19.07
CA LYS A 560 -13.15 6.95 -20.43
C LYS A 560 -14.62 6.82 -20.84
N GLU A 561 -15.47 6.37 -19.92
CA GLU A 561 -16.92 6.31 -20.14
C GLU A 561 -17.52 7.72 -20.34
N TRP A 562 -17.14 8.70 -19.52
CA TRP A 562 -17.53 10.10 -19.70
C TRP A 562 -17.15 10.64 -21.08
N ILE A 563 -15.91 10.40 -21.55
CA ILE A 563 -15.46 10.79 -22.90
C ILE A 563 -16.35 10.16 -23.97
N ASN A 564 -16.63 8.85 -23.85
CA ASN A 564 -17.43 8.11 -24.82
C ASN A 564 -18.88 8.60 -24.89
N ILE A 565 -19.48 8.93 -23.74
CA ILE A 565 -20.89 9.37 -23.65
C ILE A 565 -21.05 10.82 -24.11
N THR A 566 -20.16 11.71 -23.68
CA THR A 566 -20.27 13.14 -23.97
C THR A 566 -19.68 13.52 -25.32
N GLY A 567 -18.74 12.73 -25.84
CA GLY A 567 -17.92 13.07 -27.01
C GLY A 567 -16.87 14.16 -26.73
N GLU A 568 -16.76 14.64 -25.49
CA GLU A 568 -15.79 15.65 -25.10
C GLU A 568 -14.41 15.01 -24.93
N LYS A 569 -13.40 15.61 -25.56
CA LYS A 569 -12.01 15.14 -25.53
C LYS A 569 -11.16 15.93 -24.55
N ASP A 570 -11.59 17.13 -24.20
CA ASP A 570 -10.93 17.97 -23.21
C ASP A 570 -11.31 17.50 -21.79
N THR A 571 -10.41 16.72 -21.17
CA THR A 571 -10.62 16.15 -19.83
C THR A 571 -10.69 17.21 -18.73
N THR A 572 -10.25 18.45 -18.99
CA THR A 572 -10.39 19.56 -18.04
C THR A 572 -11.84 19.99 -17.82
N LYS A 573 -12.74 19.62 -18.74
CA LYS A 573 -14.19 19.81 -18.60
C LYS A 573 -14.87 18.65 -17.88
N SER A 574 -14.14 17.59 -17.57
CA SER A 574 -14.70 16.45 -16.85
C SER A 574 -14.97 16.83 -15.39
N PRO A 575 -15.97 16.23 -14.73
CA PRO A 575 -16.23 16.46 -13.31
C PRO A 575 -15.07 16.00 -12.39
N TYR A 576 -14.10 15.26 -12.92
CA TYR A 576 -12.92 14.80 -12.19
C TYR A 576 -11.81 15.86 -12.09
N TYR A 577 -11.82 16.87 -12.98
CA TYR A 577 -10.74 17.85 -13.07
C TYR A 577 -10.61 18.72 -11.81
N GLY A 578 -9.38 18.86 -11.32
CA GLY A 578 -9.07 19.64 -10.12
C GLY A 578 -9.61 19.02 -8.83
N ALA A 579 -9.96 17.73 -8.85
CA ALA A 579 -10.52 17.00 -7.72
C ALA A 579 -9.90 15.60 -7.57
N THR A 580 -8.74 15.38 -8.20
CA THR A 580 -7.95 14.16 -8.00
C THR A 580 -7.24 14.21 -6.64
N ALA A 581 -6.72 13.07 -6.18
CA ALA A 581 -6.08 12.96 -4.87
C ALA A 581 -5.02 14.05 -4.56
N PRO A 582 -4.12 14.44 -5.49
CA PRO A 582 -3.14 15.51 -5.22
C PRO A 582 -3.67 16.95 -5.45
N GLU A 583 -4.81 17.11 -6.13
CA GLU A 583 -5.37 18.42 -6.50
C GLU A 583 -6.49 18.89 -5.56
N ILE A 584 -7.05 17.97 -4.78
CA ILE A 584 -8.25 18.20 -3.99
C ILE A 584 -8.01 19.22 -2.87
N ASP A 585 -9.00 20.09 -2.66
CA ASP A 585 -9.04 20.95 -1.49
C ASP A 585 -9.17 20.10 -0.20
N TRP A 586 -8.13 20.11 0.63
CA TRP A 586 -8.08 19.29 1.84
C TRP A 586 -9.13 19.71 2.86
N GLU A 587 -9.52 20.99 2.96
CA GLU A 587 -10.55 21.45 3.89
C GLU A 587 -11.91 20.85 3.51
N GLN A 588 -12.23 20.89 2.23
CA GLN A 588 -13.44 20.27 1.69
C GLN A 588 -13.41 18.74 1.80
N ARG A 589 -12.22 18.12 1.68
CA ARG A 589 -12.05 16.67 1.88
C ARG A 589 -12.25 16.26 3.34
N VAL A 590 -11.80 17.05 4.31
CA VAL A 590 -12.06 16.87 5.75
C VAL A 590 -13.55 17.05 6.03
N LYS A 591 -14.18 18.11 5.50
CA LYS A 591 -15.63 18.36 5.63
C LYS A 591 -16.47 17.22 5.08
N MET A 592 -16.09 16.69 3.90
CA MET A 592 -16.75 15.52 3.34
C MET A 592 -16.61 14.29 4.23
N GLN A 593 -15.40 14.04 4.76
CA GLN A 593 -15.19 12.94 5.71
C GLN A 593 -16.05 13.10 6.95
N ALA A 594 -16.20 14.32 7.48
CA ALA A 594 -17.02 14.60 8.66
C ALA A 594 -18.50 14.29 8.40
N VAL A 595 -19.01 14.70 7.24
CA VAL A 595 -20.37 14.40 6.78
C VAL A 595 -20.60 12.89 6.66
N VAL A 596 -19.66 12.15 6.08
CA VAL A 596 -19.76 10.68 6.01
C VAL A 596 -19.68 10.07 7.41
N GLN A 597 -18.74 10.52 8.25
CA GLN A 597 -18.52 10.01 9.61
C GLN A 597 -19.72 10.20 10.52
N LYS A 598 -20.48 11.29 10.33
CA LYS A 598 -21.74 11.57 11.05
C LYS A 598 -22.68 10.37 11.02
N TYR A 599 -22.75 9.65 9.90
CA TYR A 599 -23.67 8.52 9.69
C TYR A 599 -22.99 7.14 9.70
N VAL A 600 -21.75 7.05 10.18
CA VAL A 600 -20.97 5.80 10.24
C VAL A 600 -20.72 5.40 11.71
N THR A 601 -21.16 4.18 12.08
CA THR A 601 -21.08 3.72 13.48
C THR A 601 -19.66 3.36 13.92
N HIS A 602 -18.85 2.78 13.02
CA HIS A 602 -17.40 2.58 13.20
C HIS A 602 -16.63 3.82 12.73
N SER A 603 -15.52 3.64 12.04
CA SER A 603 -14.64 4.69 11.52
C SER A 603 -14.53 4.60 9.99
N ILE A 604 -13.68 5.45 9.42
CA ILE A 604 -13.41 5.56 7.98
C ILE A 604 -11.91 5.39 7.81
N SER A 605 -11.49 4.50 6.90
CA SER A 605 -10.11 4.54 6.41
C SER A 605 -10.00 5.67 5.41
N SER A 606 -9.18 6.67 5.73
CA SER A 606 -9.08 7.90 4.96
C SER A 606 -7.65 8.41 4.96
N THR A 607 -7.13 8.65 3.76
CA THR A 607 -5.81 9.24 3.54
C THR A 607 -5.96 10.54 2.75
N ILE A 608 -5.52 11.66 3.33
CA ILE A 608 -5.35 12.90 2.57
C ILE A 608 -4.00 12.84 1.87
N ASN A 609 -4.03 12.75 0.55
CA ASN A 609 -2.83 12.79 -0.27
C ASN A 609 -2.47 14.26 -0.50
N LEU A 610 -1.20 14.60 -0.27
CA LEU A 610 -0.69 15.97 -0.29
C LEU A 610 0.51 16.07 -1.24
N PRO A 611 0.73 17.23 -1.88
CA PRO A 611 1.88 17.43 -2.75
C PRO A 611 3.20 17.37 -1.96
N ASN A 612 4.31 17.06 -2.64
CA ASN A 612 5.63 16.87 -2.00
C ASN A 612 6.14 18.14 -1.28
N ASP A 613 5.71 19.32 -1.72
CA ASP A 613 6.09 20.62 -1.14
C ASP A 613 5.17 21.11 0.00
N VAL A 614 4.18 20.31 0.42
CA VAL A 614 3.31 20.66 1.55
C VAL A 614 4.13 20.93 2.82
N SER A 615 3.73 21.92 3.61
CA SER A 615 4.44 22.28 4.84
C SER A 615 4.04 21.42 6.03
N GLU A 616 4.92 21.28 7.03
CA GLU A 616 4.56 20.67 8.33
C GLU A 616 3.39 21.42 9.00
N ALA A 617 3.32 22.74 8.86
CA ALA A 617 2.23 23.56 9.41
C ALA A 617 0.88 23.18 8.80
N GLU A 618 0.82 22.99 7.49
CA GLU A 618 -0.41 22.56 6.81
C GLU A 618 -0.84 21.15 7.23
N VAL A 619 0.11 20.22 7.42
CA VAL A 619 -0.17 18.90 8.00
C VAL A 619 -0.73 19.02 9.42
N SER A 620 -0.16 19.91 10.25
CA SER A 620 -0.69 20.21 11.58
C SER A 620 -2.12 20.74 11.51
N ASP A 621 -2.41 21.66 10.61
CA ASP A 621 -3.74 22.27 10.44
C ASP A 621 -4.77 21.23 10.01
N ILE A 622 -4.44 20.34 9.05
CA ILE A 622 -5.28 19.22 8.64
C ILE A 622 -5.69 18.36 9.84
N TYR A 623 -4.73 17.99 10.69
CA TYR A 623 -5.01 17.16 11.86
C TYR A 623 -5.78 17.89 12.96
N LEU A 624 -5.52 19.19 13.19
CA LEU A 624 -6.29 19.96 14.16
C LEU A 624 -7.72 20.19 13.68
N GLU A 625 -7.92 20.50 12.41
CA GLU A 625 -9.25 20.69 11.83
C GLU A 625 -10.06 19.39 11.81
N SER A 626 -9.41 18.27 11.49
CA SER A 626 -9.99 16.93 11.58
C SER A 626 -10.53 16.60 12.97
N TRP A 627 -9.79 16.95 14.02
CA TRP A 627 -10.23 16.81 15.41
C TRP A 627 -11.43 17.71 15.70
N LYS A 628 -11.37 18.99 15.31
CA LYS A 628 -12.45 19.98 15.53
C LYS A 628 -13.76 19.59 14.86
N GLN A 629 -13.70 18.97 13.68
CA GLN A 629 -14.87 18.45 12.98
C GLN A 629 -15.39 17.12 13.53
N GLY A 630 -14.75 16.58 14.58
CA GLY A 630 -15.19 15.35 15.25
C GLY A 630 -14.96 14.09 14.43
N LEU A 631 -13.90 14.06 13.60
CA LEU A 631 -13.46 12.83 12.94
C LEU A 631 -12.98 11.81 13.97
N LYS A 632 -13.01 10.53 13.61
CA LYS A 632 -12.54 9.43 14.47
C LYS A 632 -11.08 9.04 14.21
N GLY A 633 -10.53 9.47 13.10
CA GLY A 633 -9.14 9.27 12.73
C GLY A 633 -8.87 9.79 11.32
N ILE A 634 -7.61 10.05 11.03
CA ILE A 634 -7.16 10.50 9.72
C ILE A 634 -5.66 10.21 9.53
N THR A 635 -5.28 9.98 8.29
CA THR A 635 -3.89 9.80 7.87
C THR A 635 -3.57 10.80 6.77
N VAL A 636 -2.35 11.33 6.77
CA VAL A 636 -1.81 12.11 5.66
C VAL A 636 -0.76 11.30 4.92
N TYR A 637 -0.70 11.46 3.61
CA TYR A 637 0.37 10.92 2.77
C TYR A 637 0.89 12.05 1.91
N ARG A 638 2.10 12.52 2.23
CA ARG A 638 2.82 13.48 1.38
C ARG A 638 3.52 12.71 0.26
N ASP A 639 3.34 13.16 -0.97
CA ASP A 639 4.09 12.59 -2.10
C ASP A 639 5.61 12.66 -1.82
N GLY A 640 6.32 11.58 -2.18
CA GLY A 640 7.74 11.43 -1.85
C GLY A 640 8.09 11.13 -0.38
N SER A 641 7.14 11.05 0.56
CA SER A 641 7.45 10.67 1.97
C SER A 641 7.80 9.18 2.12
N ARG A 642 7.36 8.35 1.18
CA ARG A 642 7.74 6.95 1.02
C ARG A 642 7.85 6.62 -0.45
N SER A 643 8.65 5.61 -0.78
CA SER A 643 8.69 5.02 -2.12
C SER A 643 7.27 4.62 -2.54
N GLY A 644 6.67 5.37 -3.47
CA GLY A 644 5.29 5.18 -3.90
C GLY A 644 5.10 3.86 -4.66
N VAL A 645 3.89 3.30 -4.57
CA VAL A 645 3.44 2.18 -5.43
C VAL A 645 2.83 2.70 -6.74
N LEU A 646 2.40 3.96 -6.76
CA LEU A 646 1.83 4.67 -7.89
C LEU A 646 2.69 5.91 -8.13
N VAL A 647 3.34 6.00 -9.30
CA VAL A 647 4.23 7.10 -9.68
C VAL A 647 3.52 7.94 -10.74
N SER A 648 3.56 9.26 -10.61
CA SER A 648 2.92 10.18 -11.56
C SER A 648 3.70 10.25 -12.89
N SER A 649 3.00 10.62 -13.96
CA SER A 649 3.57 10.71 -15.31
C SER A 649 4.61 11.83 -15.48
N ASP A 650 4.65 12.78 -14.53
CA ASP A 650 5.39 14.04 -14.64
C ASP A 650 6.77 14.01 -13.97
N ASP A 651 7.26 12.82 -13.60
CA ASP A 651 8.69 12.57 -13.33
C ASP A 651 9.52 12.65 -14.62
N LYS A 652 9.53 13.84 -15.23
CA LYS A 652 10.52 14.22 -16.23
C LYS A 652 11.78 14.67 -15.53
N GLY A 653 12.71 13.72 -15.42
CA GLY A 653 14.10 13.97 -15.09
C GLY A 653 14.37 13.72 -13.62
N GLY A 654 14.82 12.49 -13.33
CA GLY A 654 15.43 12.17 -12.06
C GLY A 654 16.47 13.22 -11.71
N LYS A 655 16.20 13.98 -10.65
CA LYS A 655 17.29 14.49 -9.82
C LYS A 655 17.84 13.26 -9.12
N GLU A 656 19.08 12.92 -9.45
CA GLU A 656 19.88 11.97 -8.68
C GLU A 656 19.92 12.49 -7.24
N GLU A 657 19.10 11.91 -6.36
CA GLU A 657 19.36 11.94 -4.94
C GLU A 657 20.68 11.20 -4.72
N GLU A 658 21.64 11.86 -4.06
CA GLU A 658 22.86 11.26 -3.54
C GLU A 658 22.49 10.21 -2.47
N ASN A 659 22.07 9.03 -2.93
CA ASN A 659 21.89 7.87 -2.07
C ASN A 659 23.27 7.29 -1.75
N ASN A 660 23.72 7.49 -0.51
CA ASN A 660 24.93 6.88 0.07
C ASN A 660 24.77 5.36 0.37
N GLU A 661 23.84 4.66 -0.31
CA GLU A 661 23.63 3.22 -0.14
C GLU A 661 24.25 2.40 -1.30
N PHE A 662 24.78 1.22 -0.96
CA PHE A 662 25.45 0.33 -1.92
C PHE A 662 24.44 -0.35 -2.86
N GLY A 663 24.29 0.16 -4.08
CA GLY A 663 23.38 -0.37 -5.10
C GLY A 663 24.00 -1.43 -6.03
N VAL A 664 23.17 -2.37 -6.51
CA VAL A 664 23.55 -3.30 -7.60
C VAL A 664 23.36 -2.60 -8.95
N THR A 665 24.43 -2.37 -9.70
CA THR A 665 24.36 -1.73 -11.02
C THR A 665 24.31 -2.75 -12.16
N HIS A 666 23.51 -2.48 -13.19
CA HIS A 666 23.50 -3.25 -14.44
C HIS A 666 24.28 -2.52 -15.52
N ALA A 667 25.30 -3.17 -16.09
CA ALA A 667 26.08 -2.61 -17.19
C ALA A 667 25.21 -2.47 -18.47
N PRO A 668 25.27 -1.34 -19.19
CA PRO A 668 24.52 -1.17 -20.43
C PRO A 668 25.01 -2.15 -21.51
N SER A 669 24.13 -2.52 -22.42
CA SER A 669 24.47 -3.47 -23.49
C SER A 669 25.49 -2.86 -24.45
N ARG A 670 26.62 -3.55 -24.68
CA ARG A 670 27.67 -3.08 -25.59
C ARG A 670 27.17 -3.03 -27.05
N PRO A 671 27.15 -1.85 -27.71
CA PRO A 671 26.85 -1.74 -29.14
C PRO A 671 27.85 -2.50 -30.01
N LYS A 672 27.47 -2.78 -31.28
CA LYS A 672 28.38 -3.44 -32.24
C LYS A 672 29.61 -2.57 -32.57
N ARG A 673 29.46 -1.25 -32.58
CA ARG A 673 30.50 -0.25 -32.84
C ARG A 673 30.52 0.76 -31.69
N LEU A 674 31.70 1.05 -31.15
CA LEU A 674 31.93 2.14 -30.21
C LEU A 674 32.88 3.15 -30.85
N ASP A 675 32.67 4.45 -30.62
CA ASP A 675 33.70 5.45 -30.88
C ASP A 675 34.89 5.16 -29.98
N ALA A 676 36.11 5.48 -30.42
CA ALA A 676 37.30 5.15 -29.67
C ALA A 676 38.38 6.19 -29.81
N LYS A 677 39.08 6.43 -28.69
CA LYS A 677 40.24 7.32 -28.62
C LYS A 677 41.50 6.49 -28.40
N VAL A 678 42.54 6.78 -29.17
CA VAL A 678 43.84 6.13 -29.10
C VAL A 678 44.80 7.01 -28.31
N ILE A 679 45.29 6.50 -27.20
CA ILE A 679 46.22 7.18 -26.30
C ILE A 679 47.54 6.40 -26.32
N ARG A 680 48.63 7.09 -26.65
CA ARG A 680 49.98 6.50 -26.68
C ARG A 680 50.78 7.01 -25.48
N PHE A 681 51.50 6.12 -24.82
CA PHE A 681 52.35 6.48 -23.68
C PHE A 681 53.63 5.64 -23.67
N GLN A 682 54.64 6.09 -22.93
CA GLN A 682 55.91 5.40 -22.82
C GLN A 682 56.14 4.96 -21.38
N ASN A 683 56.47 3.69 -21.20
CA ASN A 683 56.86 3.12 -19.91
C ASN A 683 58.29 2.61 -20.03
N ASN A 684 59.21 3.19 -19.25
CA ASN A 684 60.65 2.97 -19.41
C ASN A 684 61.11 3.24 -20.86
N LYS A 685 61.67 2.23 -21.54
CA LYS A 685 62.09 2.32 -22.96
C LYS A 685 61.04 1.78 -23.94
N GLU A 686 59.93 1.23 -23.45
CA GLU A 686 58.90 0.59 -24.28
C GLU A 686 57.76 1.56 -24.59
N LYS A 687 57.27 1.52 -25.84
CA LYS A 687 56.12 2.32 -26.26
C LYS A 687 54.84 1.52 -26.14
N TRP A 688 53.81 2.12 -25.57
CA TRP A 688 52.51 1.52 -25.27
C TRP A 688 51.36 2.31 -25.89
N MET A 689 50.24 1.62 -26.09
CA MET A 689 49.00 2.20 -26.58
C MET A 689 47.82 1.73 -25.73
N ALA A 690 46.85 2.60 -25.54
CA ALA A 690 45.52 2.31 -25.04
C ALA A 690 44.48 2.78 -26.06
N VAL A 691 43.56 1.90 -26.44
CA VAL A 691 42.36 2.22 -27.23
C VAL A 691 41.19 2.20 -26.26
N VAL A 692 40.61 3.37 -26.00
CA VAL A 692 39.47 3.53 -25.08
C VAL A 692 38.20 3.65 -25.90
N GLY A 693 37.32 2.66 -25.79
CA GLY A 693 35.98 2.69 -26.39
C GLY A 693 35.05 3.55 -25.57
N LEU A 694 34.29 4.42 -26.24
CA LEU A 694 33.41 5.42 -25.67
C LEU A 694 31.95 5.06 -25.98
N LEU A 695 31.11 5.08 -24.94
CA LEU A 695 29.66 5.01 -25.06
C LEU A 695 29.10 6.37 -24.64
N ASN A 696 28.41 7.06 -25.54
CA ASN A 696 27.87 8.41 -25.31
C ASN A 696 28.92 9.41 -24.78
N GLY A 697 30.15 9.35 -25.32
CA GLY A 697 31.27 10.21 -24.91
C GLY A 697 31.98 9.82 -23.62
N LYS A 698 31.49 8.84 -22.86
CA LYS A 698 32.10 8.34 -21.61
C LYS A 698 32.93 7.07 -21.85
N PRO A 699 34.07 6.87 -21.16
CA PRO A 699 34.83 5.62 -21.23
C PRO A 699 33.99 4.40 -20.84
N TYR A 700 33.86 3.45 -21.77
CA TYR A 700 33.08 2.22 -21.61
C TYR A 700 33.97 0.98 -21.56
N GLU A 701 35.07 0.96 -22.31
CA GLU A 701 36.03 -0.14 -22.28
C GLU A 701 37.42 0.33 -22.69
N ILE A 702 38.44 -0.42 -22.30
CA ILE A 702 39.83 -0.13 -22.63
C ILE A 702 40.55 -1.38 -23.14
N PHE A 703 41.34 -1.20 -24.19
CA PHE A 703 42.26 -2.19 -24.74
C PHE A 703 43.66 -1.60 -24.65
N THR A 704 44.66 -2.30 -24.12
CA THR A 704 46.00 -1.73 -23.98
C THR A 704 47.11 -2.77 -24.08
N GLY A 705 48.25 -2.35 -24.62
CA GLY A 705 49.49 -3.12 -24.66
C GLY A 705 50.59 -2.44 -25.47
N LYS A 706 51.70 -3.15 -25.72
CA LYS A 706 52.91 -2.59 -26.36
C LYS A 706 52.66 -2.31 -27.84
N ILE A 707 53.19 -1.20 -28.35
CA ILE A 707 53.05 -0.80 -29.76
C ILE A 707 53.71 -1.83 -30.69
N GLU A 708 54.79 -2.48 -30.24
CA GLU A 708 55.51 -3.50 -31.01
C GLU A 708 54.66 -4.75 -31.29
N ASP A 709 53.65 -5.02 -30.45
CA ASP A 709 52.79 -6.20 -30.56
C ASP A 709 51.49 -5.94 -31.37
N VAL A 710 51.19 -4.67 -31.71
CA VAL A 710 49.81 -4.20 -32.02
C VAL A 710 49.66 -3.58 -33.41
N PHE A 711 50.66 -3.74 -34.29
CA PHE A 711 50.72 -3.17 -35.64
C PHE A 711 51.03 -1.65 -35.65
N VAL A 712 51.70 -1.19 -36.70
CA VAL A 712 52.15 0.21 -36.86
C VAL A 712 50.95 1.10 -37.20
N LEU A 713 50.24 1.57 -36.18
CA LEU A 713 49.21 2.61 -36.35
C LEU A 713 49.91 3.96 -36.62
N PRO A 714 49.59 4.69 -37.70
CA PRO A 714 50.19 6.00 -37.98
C PRO A 714 50.03 6.95 -36.79
N GLN A 715 51.04 7.79 -36.51
CA GLN A 715 50.99 8.70 -35.37
C GLN A 715 49.84 9.72 -35.46
N SER A 716 49.38 10.03 -36.67
CA SER A 716 48.25 10.94 -36.93
C SER A 716 46.88 10.40 -36.49
N VAL A 717 46.75 9.10 -36.18
CA VAL A 717 45.46 8.51 -35.81
C VAL A 717 45.27 8.63 -34.30
N GLU A 718 44.34 9.49 -33.89
CA GLU A 718 43.95 9.69 -32.48
C GLU A 718 42.53 9.18 -32.17
N TYR A 719 41.68 9.06 -33.19
CA TYR A 719 40.28 8.64 -33.06
C TYR A 719 39.94 7.56 -34.10
N GLY A 720 38.97 6.73 -33.76
CA GLY A 720 38.46 5.66 -34.62
C GLY A 720 37.29 4.94 -33.96
N TRP A 721 37.12 3.65 -34.27
CA TRP A 721 36.03 2.83 -33.78
C TRP A 721 36.48 1.44 -33.35
N VAL A 722 35.92 0.93 -32.25
CA VAL A 722 36.07 -0.46 -31.84
C VAL A 722 34.85 -1.27 -32.26
N ILE A 723 35.03 -2.22 -33.17
CA ILE A 723 33.98 -3.05 -33.75
C ILE A 723 34.05 -4.45 -33.15
N LYS A 724 32.93 -4.96 -32.63
CA LYS A 724 32.81 -6.34 -32.14
C LYS A 724 32.18 -7.24 -33.20
N LYS A 725 32.86 -8.33 -33.52
CA LYS A 725 32.37 -9.42 -34.39
C LYS A 725 32.29 -10.72 -33.58
N LYS A 726 31.32 -11.57 -33.89
CA LYS A 726 31.29 -12.96 -33.39
C LYS A 726 31.93 -13.86 -34.43
N ARG A 727 32.83 -14.74 -34.00
CA ARG A 727 33.42 -15.79 -34.83
C ARG A 727 32.50 -17.01 -34.89
N GLU A 728 32.73 -17.87 -35.86
CA GLU A 728 31.98 -19.12 -36.06
C GLU A 728 32.06 -20.07 -34.85
N ASP A 729 33.15 -20.00 -34.06
CA ASP A 729 33.35 -20.74 -32.81
C ASP A 729 32.64 -20.12 -31.59
N GLY A 730 31.86 -19.04 -31.78
CA GLY A 730 31.16 -18.32 -30.72
C GLY A 730 32.01 -17.30 -29.96
N SER A 731 33.33 -17.22 -30.19
CA SER A 731 34.21 -16.26 -29.54
C SER A 731 34.02 -14.83 -30.09
N SER A 732 34.24 -13.83 -29.25
CA SER A 732 34.14 -12.41 -29.65
C SER A 732 35.49 -11.88 -30.12
N GLN A 733 35.51 -11.27 -31.30
CA GLN A 733 36.64 -10.57 -31.88
C GLN A 733 36.40 -9.06 -31.84
N TYR A 734 37.43 -8.31 -31.44
CA TYR A 734 37.41 -6.85 -31.38
C TYR A 734 38.42 -6.28 -32.37
N ASP A 735 37.97 -5.42 -33.27
CA ASP A 735 38.77 -4.79 -34.32
C ASP A 735 38.78 -3.27 -34.12
N PHE A 736 39.91 -2.61 -34.38
CA PHE A 736 39.98 -1.16 -34.46
C PHE A 736 39.83 -0.70 -35.91
N GLN A 737 39.03 0.30 -36.19
CA GLN A 737 38.84 0.85 -37.53
C GLN A 737 38.97 2.37 -37.48
N TYR A 738 39.64 2.97 -38.46
CA TYR A 738 39.67 4.43 -38.65
C TYR A 738 39.58 4.78 -40.14
N GLU A 739 39.33 6.05 -40.46
CA GLU A 739 39.37 6.57 -41.83
C GLU A 739 40.71 7.29 -42.07
N ASP A 740 41.41 6.93 -43.14
CA ASP A 740 42.67 7.57 -43.51
C ASP A 740 42.47 8.96 -44.12
N THR A 741 43.58 9.63 -44.47
CA THR A 741 43.57 10.99 -45.03
C THR A 741 42.88 11.09 -46.39
N GLU A 742 42.62 9.97 -47.06
CA GLU A 742 41.91 9.89 -48.36
C GLU A 742 40.46 9.38 -48.19
N GLY A 743 40.00 9.13 -46.95
CA GLY A 743 38.64 8.69 -46.64
C GLY A 743 38.41 7.18 -46.73
N TYR A 744 39.46 6.36 -46.89
CA TYR A 744 39.34 4.91 -46.90
C TYR A 744 39.31 4.33 -45.48
N LYS A 745 38.43 3.35 -45.26
CA LYS A 745 38.31 2.65 -43.97
C LYS A 745 39.42 1.61 -43.82
N VAL A 746 40.35 1.87 -42.91
CA VAL A 746 41.41 0.93 -42.56
C VAL A 746 41.00 0.16 -41.30
N THR A 747 40.98 -1.16 -41.37
CA THR A 747 40.56 -2.04 -40.26
C THR A 747 41.71 -2.89 -39.77
N PHE A 748 42.02 -2.79 -38.48
CA PHE A 748 43.01 -3.58 -37.77
C PHE A 748 42.29 -4.66 -36.97
N GLY A 749 42.45 -5.90 -37.42
CA GLY A 749 41.80 -7.05 -36.82
C GLY A 749 42.49 -7.52 -35.53
N GLY A 750 41.70 -7.80 -34.49
CA GLY A 750 42.18 -8.58 -33.35
C GLY A 750 42.89 -7.82 -32.23
N LEU A 751 42.37 -6.65 -31.82
CA LEU A 751 42.79 -5.95 -30.60
C LEU A 751 42.91 -6.88 -29.39
N SER A 752 42.00 -7.85 -29.24
CA SER A 752 42.00 -8.80 -28.12
C SER A 752 43.06 -9.91 -28.18
N ARG A 753 43.80 -10.04 -29.29
CA ARG A 753 44.87 -11.05 -29.50
C ARG A 753 46.26 -10.41 -29.57
N SER A 754 46.34 -9.15 -29.97
CA SER A 754 47.59 -8.40 -30.15
C SER A 754 48.25 -7.98 -28.84
N PHE A 755 47.57 -8.08 -27.70
CA PHE A 755 48.14 -7.72 -26.41
C PHE A 755 48.49 -8.97 -25.61
N ASP A 756 49.60 -8.91 -24.86
CA ASP A 756 49.97 -9.97 -23.93
C ASP A 756 48.81 -10.28 -22.95
N LYS A 757 48.59 -11.57 -22.70
CA LYS A 757 47.45 -12.11 -21.95
C LYS A 757 47.35 -11.53 -20.53
N GLU A 758 48.47 -11.16 -19.93
CA GLU A 758 48.50 -10.60 -18.57
C GLU A 758 47.83 -9.21 -18.53
N PHE A 759 48.23 -8.29 -19.41
CA PHE A 759 47.64 -6.95 -19.51
C PHE A 759 46.20 -6.97 -20.01
N TRP A 760 45.86 -7.94 -20.86
CA TRP A 760 44.50 -8.14 -21.36
C TRP A 760 43.49 -8.44 -20.25
N ASN A 761 43.87 -9.21 -19.24
CA ASN A 761 42.99 -9.54 -18.11
C ASN A 761 42.70 -8.31 -17.24
N TYR A 762 43.71 -7.48 -16.98
CA TYR A 762 43.51 -6.22 -16.25
C TYR A 762 42.69 -5.20 -17.05
N ALA A 763 42.90 -5.11 -18.37
CA ALA A 763 42.10 -4.25 -19.24
C ALA A 763 40.60 -4.66 -19.25
N LYS A 764 40.30 -5.96 -19.19
CA LYS A 764 38.93 -6.47 -19.01
C LYS A 764 38.34 -6.11 -17.65
N LEU A 765 39.12 -6.22 -16.57
CA LEU A 765 38.66 -5.83 -15.23
C LEU A 765 38.31 -4.34 -15.19
N ILE A 766 39.19 -3.48 -15.70
CA ILE A 766 38.97 -2.04 -15.81
C ILE A 766 37.75 -1.74 -16.67
N SER A 767 37.59 -2.43 -17.80
CA SER A 767 36.40 -2.30 -18.64
C SER A 767 35.13 -2.71 -17.89
N GLY A 768 35.18 -3.72 -17.01
CA GLY A 768 34.06 -4.07 -16.15
C GLY A 768 33.65 -2.90 -15.25
N ILE A 769 34.62 -2.31 -14.55
CA ILE A 769 34.39 -1.17 -13.66
C ILE A 769 33.78 0.03 -14.42
N LEU A 770 34.34 0.37 -15.59
CA LEU A 770 33.84 1.44 -16.45
C LEU A 770 32.40 1.20 -16.91
N ARG A 771 32.06 -0.04 -17.29
CA ARG A 771 30.69 -0.40 -17.73
C ARG A 771 29.65 -0.29 -16.63
N HIS A 772 30.04 -0.48 -15.39
CA HIS A 772 29.15 -0.38 -14.23
C HIS A 772 28.98 1.07 -13.74
N GLY A 773 29.49 2.05 -14.49
CA GLY A 773 29.22 3.47 -14.25
C GLY A 773 30.00 4.09 -13.10
N MET A 774 31.06 3.44 -12.60
CA MET A 774 31.91 4.02 -11.56
C MET A 774 32.49 5.37 -12.05
N PRO A 775 32.35 6.47 -11.29
CA PRO A 775 32.92 7.75 -11.67
C PRO A 775 34.42 7.66 -11.96
N ILE A 776 34.86 8.26 -13.06
CA ILE A 776 36.19 8.04 -13.66
C ILE A 776 37.35 8.40 -12.71
N GLN A 777 37.15 9.35 -11.81
CA GLN A 777 38.11 9.73 -10.77
C GLN A 777 38.38 8.58 -9.79
N TYR A 778 37.35 7.87 -9.34
CA TYR A 778 37.49 6.72 -8.45
C TYR A 778 38.10 5.52 -9.19
N VAL A 779 37.80 5.37 -10.49
CA VAL A 779 38.45 4.34 -11.34
C VAL A 779 39.96 4.60 -11.43
N VAL A 780 40.35 5.85 -11.68
CA VAL A 780 41.76 6.27 -11.74
C VAL A 780 42.48 6.02 -10.41
N ASP A 781 41.84 6.36 -9.29
CA ASP A 781 42.43 6.17 -7.96
C ASP A 781 42.54 4.70 -7.58
N LEU A 782 41.52 3.90 -7.90
CA LEU A 782 41.54 2.46 -7.69
C LEU A 782 42.70 1.81 -8.44
N ILE A 783 42.85 2.11 -9.74
CA ILE A 783 43.98 1.61 -10.54
C ILE A 783 45.31 2.13 -9.99
N GLY A 784 45.36 3.41 -9.61
CA GLY A 784 46.53 4.05 -9.00
C GLY A 784 47.01 3.39 -7.71
N LYS A 785 46.10 2.84 -6.90
CA LYS A 785 46.38 2.15 -5.64
C LYS A 785 46.70 0.65 -5.78
N MET A 786 46.49 0.03 -6.95
CA MET A 786 46.84 -1.39 -7.15
C MET A 786 48.35 -1.60 -6.98
N ASN A 787 48.76 -2.55 -6.13
CA ASN A 787 50.16 -2.92 -5.96
C ASN A 787 50.41 -4.28 -6.64
N LEU A 788 51.18 -4.28 -7.72
CA LEU A 788 51.38 -5.46 -8.57
C LEU A 788 52.79 -6.03 -8.34
N TYR A 789 52.96 -7.34 -8.39
CA TYR A 789 54.22 -8.00 -7.99
C TYR A 789 55.40 -7.72 -8.94
N ASP A 790 55.14 -7.33 -10.20
CA ASP A 790 56.15 -7.05 -11.21
C ASP A 790 56.32 -5.53 -11.45
N GLN A 791 57.56 -5.05 -11.51
CA GLN A 791 57.87 -3.64 -11.77
C GLN A 791 57.37 -3.15 -13.14
N ASN A 792 57.38 -4.00 -14.17
CA ASN A 792 56.86 -3.68 -15.50
C ASN A 792 55.36 -3.40 -15.47
N ILE A 793 54.60 -4.19 -14.71
CA ILE A 793 53.14 -4.01 -14.60
C ILE A 793 52.79 -2.75 -13.79
N ASN A 794 53.60 -2.40 -12.78
CA ASN A 794 53.43 -1.13 -12.06
C ASN A 794 53.66 0.11 -12.96
N THR A 795 54.63 0.04 -13.88
CA THR A 795 54.82 1.12 -14.88
C THR A 795 53.68 1.16 -15.89
N TRP A 796 53.19 -0.01 -16.36
CA TRP A 796 51.99 -0.11 -17.21
C TRP A 796 50.76 0.54 -16.58
N LYS A 797 50.46 0.20 -15.33
CA LYS A 797 49.37 0.77 -14.53
C LYS A 797 49.41 2.30 -14.53
N SER A 798 50.59 2.89 -14.35
CA SER A 798 50.79 4.34 -14.36
C SER A 798 50.46 4.97 -15.71
N GLY A 799 50.73 4.26 -16.81
CA GLY A 799 50.35 4.67 -18.16
C GLY A 799 48.83 4.61 -18.39
N VAL A 800 48.16 3.56 -17.90
CA VAL A 800 46.69 3.43 -17.98
C VAL A 800 45.98 4.52 -17.17
N VAL A 801 46.48 4.82 -15.96
CA VAL A 801 45.99 5.95 -15.15
C VAL A 801 46.08 7.25 -15.94
N ARG A 802 47.21 7.52 -16.59
CA ARG A 802 47.39 8.74 -17.40
C ARG A 802 46.43 8.78 -18.59
N ALA A 803 46.16 7.64 -19.21
CA ALA A 803 45.22 7.55 -20.32
C ALA A 803 43.78 7.87 -19.86
N LEU A 804 43.32 7.29 -18.76
CA LEU A 804 41.97 7.51 -18.23
C LEU A 804 41.78 8.91 -17.63
N LYS A 805 42.83 9.53 -17.08
CA LYS A 805 42.80 10.92 -16.59
C LYS A 805 42.37 11.93 -17.67
N THR A 806 42.63 11.65 -18.94
CA THR A 806 42.21 12.53 -20.05
C THR A 806 40.69 12.61 -20.25
N PHE A 807 39.92 11.79 -19.53
CA PHE A 807 38.46 11.77 -19.56
C PHE A 807 37.83 12.31 -18.26
N ILE A 808 38.62 12.81 -17.30
CA ILE A 808 38.11 13.53 -16.14
C ILE A 808 37.72 14.95 -16.60
N PRO A 809 36.46 15.39 -16.45
CA PRO A 809 36.06 16.75 -16.81
C PRO A 809 36.80 17.80 -15.95
N ASP A 810 37.18 18.91 -16.59
CA ASP A 810 37.76 20.05 -15.88
C ASP A 810 36.75 20.62 -14.86
N GLY A 811 37.22 20.92 -13.65
CA GLY A 811 36.40 21.40 -12.53
C GLY A 811 35.90 20.32 -11.58
N THR A 812 36.17 19.03 -11.84
CA THR A 812 35.81 17.93 -10.92
C THR A 812 36.58 18.07 -9.59
N LYS A 813 35.87 18.11 -8.45
CA LYS A 813 36.47 18.17 -7.10
C LYS A 813 37.07 16.81 -6.72
N ALA A 814 38.21 16.84 -6.03
CA ALA A 814 38.81 15.65 -5.45
C ALA A 814 38.43 15.56 -3.96
N ASP A 815 37.42 14.75 -3.63
CA ASP A 815 36.88 14.64 -2.27
C ASP A 815 37.88 14.02 -1.26
N ASP A 816 38.96 13.42 -1.76
CA ASP A 816 39.91 12.61 -0.97
C ASP A 816 41.31 13.26 -0.80
N HIS A 817 41.54 14.48 -1.32
CA HIS A 817 42.88 15.09 -1.37
C HIS A 817 42.88 16.55 -0.89
N THR A 818 43.65 16.83 0.17
CA THR A 818 43.96 18.19 0.65
C THR A 818 45.19 18.74 -0.06
N CYS A 819 45.19 20.02 -0.43
CA CYS A 819 46.37 20.64 -1.06
C CYS A 819 47.57 20.62 -0.11
N SER A 820 48.70 20.07 -0.56
CA SER A 820 49.94 20.01 0.23
C SER A 820 50.63 21.37 0.44
N GLU A 821 50.19 22.43 -0.24
CA GLU A 821 50.75 23.78 -0.10
C GLU A 821 49.91 24.71 0.79
N CYS A 822 48.58 24.57 0.81
CA CYS A 822 47.69 25.47 1.56
C CYS A 822 46.71 24.79 2.52
N GLU A 823 46.76 23.46 2.63
CA GLU A 823 45.99 22.64 3.60
C GLU A 823 44.46 22.80 3.56
N THR A 824 43.90 23.40 2.49
CA THR A 824 42.44 23.54 2.28
C THR A 824 41.87 22.44 1.38
N GLU A 825 40.62 22.08 1.63
CA GLU A 825 39.80 21.22 0.75
C GLU A 825 39.37 22.03 -0.48
N GLY A 826 40.07 21.84 -1.60
CA GLY A 826 39.82 22.65 -2.80
C GLY A 826 40.59 22.24 -4.06
N LEU A 827 41.11 21.01 -4.13
CA LEU A 827 41.77 20.54 -5.35
C LEU A 827 40.73 20.20 -6.42
N ILE A 828 40.84 20.83 -7.59
CA ILE A 828 40.04 20.47 -8.77
C ILE A 828 40.93 19.89 -9.86
N TYR A 829 40.36 19.02 -10.69
CA TYR A 829 41.01 18.56 -11.91
C TYR A 829 40.97 19.66 -12.99
N SER A 830 42.12 19.97 -13.59
CA SER A 830 42.28 20.85 -14.75
C SER A 830 43.33 20.25 -15.68
N GLU A 831 42.96 20.00 -16.93
CA GLU A 831 43.77 19.32 -17.95
C GLU A 831 44.28 17.93 -17.48
N GLY A 832 43.49 17.25 -16.64
CA GLY A 832 43.82 15.93 -16.07
C GLY A 832 44.80 15.95 -14.88
N CYS A 833 45.20 17.14 -14.40
CA CYS A 833 46.03 17.32 -13.20
C CYS A 833 45.25 18.01 -12.07
N LEU A 834 45.57 17.69 -10.82
CA LEU A 834 45.02 18.39 -9.66
C LEU A 834 45.67 19.76 -9.55
N LYS A 835 44.86 20.82 -9.57
CA LYS A 835 45.28 22.19 -9.27
C LYS A 835 44.55 22.66 -8.02
N CYS A 836 45.28 23.37 -7.16
CA CYS A 836 44.65 24.10 -6.07
C CYS A 836 43.91 25.31 -6.62
N VAL A 837 42.72 25.56 -6.10
CA VAL A 837 41.86 26.69 -6.44
C VAL A 837 41.74 27.63 -5.26
#